data_AF-A0A831VL04-F1
#
_entry.id   AF-A0A831VL04-F1
#
_cell.length_a   1.000
_cell.length_b   1.000
_cell.length_c   1.000
_cell.angle_alpha   90.00
_cell.angle_beta   90.00
_cell.angle_gamma   90.00
#
_symmetry.space_group_name_H-M   'P 1'
#
loop_
_entity.id
_entity.type
_entity.pdbx_description
1 polymer ?
#
loop_
_entity_poly.entity_id
_entity_poly.type
_entity_poly.pdbx_seq_one_letter_code
_entity_poly.pdbx_strand_id
1 'polypeptide(L)'
;MEFHGTSHLFEKMGPRIVFILLWITVNVVRAEVINFNPLLAEIPSDYLEARVKDLEAEARRINIRSLNLSTLEQLSNQLYHYGSTFIVGTGFQLRINAQTAALDVGYVDLPRDISALNSLFGELQGKTTSEISSDVLTRLESLFFHLESFSQSHQRLLAQLGAGLKLPARQKEWYQNVEKIREKLLNKFRRALFEPETFFTDISRFYAHAPALTDFLLPEFTALRDLNVSGRLYLKSSIVDYMLTTARKMQALVVRDRKEFQDFGFLHRLAQREFGPMATGIIGVSQSQLSQLEQIVERLRQSPSLFDALIRSFLFQDIGRIQSFRQKYQGRYDPADFSDAGAFFLREEALAPKYGLDKDSERFLIFLVKYHSLLHHIVRGEIALDALKDIISPKDRDLCDAFFVFSFAMLSALREDLMLEDLAGRLFEIRGMCLKIIDGETTFSHEMDGIYARKGDLYYGLEDYQVKGLPSQILPSQYIPSHAWKQRAEKQCVNSGKMILALERLFRLRGIHHIGFYDIFQCILKVPLKYIYTKRHFSGVGYATYERELFEALRLYNTLQNLGESVRHFILDLLIKDRVRVYGYEKISGYLNYENQIKLLLIGLLATKKLGAYKNPVVLNFLPMDKDIHNRYEAVNDFLSRQPIEKIWGSKYHATQFFKAKTGILVTRETNHRVLSFSFRDPVHFEQKVAHLNSINDVEQLKSYFHSSLRSLRKYPFYTEDYELHLERIYEERLKQIAELILDQTKRQMTLIDTFDELHNLVKDLESRSLALEFTEEQKHRLKDMYELRKDILKRDKLKEFENTINIIQNKQELTDFWNSTKWYLQHNRGFLGKDFEFIVAKKFDEAFERLPDL
;
A
#
# COMPACT_ATOMS: atom_id res chain seq x y z
N MET A 1 19.17 -22.59 22.44
CA MET A 1 18.59 -21.33 22.95
C MET A 1 19.71 -20.46 23.47
N GLU A 2 19.76 -19.23 23.00
CA GLU A 2 20.72 -18.20 23.41
C GLU A 2 20.03 -17.20 24.34
N PHE A 3 20.75 -16.78 25.39
CA PHE A 3 20.25 -15.82 26.37
C PHE A 3 21.15 -14.59 26.43
N HIS A 4 20.58 -13.40 26.27
CA HIS A 4 21.29 -12.12 26.39
C HIS A 4 20.85 -11.34 27.62
N GLY A 5 21.78 -10.56 28.20
CA GLY A 5 21.51 -9.71 29.37
C GLY A 5 21.44 -10.43 30.72
N THR A 6 21.84 -11.70 30.76
CA THR A 6 21.76 -12.55 31.96
C THR A 6 22.91 -12.34 32.93
N SER A 7 24.13 -12.06 32.45
CA SER A 7 25.33 -11.87 33.29
C SER A 7 25.17 -10.72 34.29
N HIS A 8 24.70 -9.55 33.84
CA HIS A 8 24.58 -8.38 34.70
C HIS A 8 23.31 -8.37 35.58
N LEU A 9 22.27 -9.10 35.17
CA LEU A 9 20.97 -9.12 35.83
C LEU A 9 20.81 -10.30 36.79
N PHE A 10 21.08 -11.53 36.34
CA PHE A 10 20.76 -12.74 37.10
C PHE A 10 21.73 -13.00 38.24
N GLU A 11 22.98 -12.52 38.16
CA GLU A 11 23.93 -12.55 39.28
C GLU A 11 23.47 -11.71 40.47
N LYS A 12 22.65 -10.67 40.21
CA LYS A 12 22.14 -9.74 41.22
C LYS A 12 20.71 -10.06 41.67
N MET A 13 20.10 -11.12 41.14
CA MET A 13 18.74 -11.55 41.47
C MET A 13 18.73 -12.88 42.22
N GLY A 14 17.75 -13.07 43.11
CA GLY A 14 17.52 -14.32 43.82
C GLY A 14 17.28 -15.50 42.86
N PRO A 15 17.89 -16.69 43.08
CA PRO A 15 17.82 -17.83 42.16
C PRO A 15 16.40 -18.29 41.81
N ARG A 16 15.47 -18.19 42.78
CA ARG A 16 14.05 -18.55 42.58
C ARG A 16 13.36 -17.63 41.57
N ILE A 17 13.71 -16.35 41.55
CA ILE A 17 13.11 -15.35 40.66
C ILE A 17 13.63 -15.56 39.24
N VAL A 18 14.94 -15.78 39.11
CA VAL A 18 15.59 -16.14 37.85
C VAL A 18 14.93 -17.38 37.25
N PHE A 19 14.71 -18.42 38.06
CA PHE A 19 14.03 -19.63 37.60
C PHE A 19 12.60 -19.37 37.10
N ILE A 20 11.81 -18.54 37.80
CA ILE A 20 10.44 -18.21 37.37
C ILE A 20 10.45 -17.47 36.02
N LEU A 21 11.33 -16.49 35.85
CA LEU A 21 11.43 -15.74 34.59
C LEU A 21 11.88 -16.64 33.43
N LEU A 22 12.89 -17.48 33.65
CA LEU A 22 13.33 -18.47 32.67
C LEU A 22 12.23 -19.50 32.35
N TRP A 23 11.50 -19.97 33.36
CA TRP A 23 10.39 -20.90 33.16
C TRP A 23 9.32 -20.31 32.25
N ILE A 24 8.97 -19.04 32.43
CA ILE A 24 7.99 -18.37 31.57
C ILE A 24 8.56 -18.18 30.15
N THR A 25 9.75 -17.59 30.02
CA THR A 25 10.28 -17.22 28.69
C THR A 25 10.60 -18.43 27.83
N VAL A 26 11.19 -19.49 28.38
CA VAL A 26 11.53 -20.73 27.65
C VAL A 26 10.29 -21.46 27.16
N ASN A 27 9.20 -21.47 27.93
CA ASN A 27 7.95 -22.14 27.53
C ASN A 27 7.09 -21.28 26.59
N VAL A 28 7.34 -19.97 26.51
CA VAL A 28 6.56 -19.05 25.69
C VAL A 28 7.22 -18.77 24.34
N VAL A 29 8.56 -18.84 24.26
CA VAL A 29 9.33 -18.56 23.04
C VAL A 29 9.21 -19.68 22.00
N ARG A 30 9.13 -19.30 20.73
CA ARG A 30 9.28 -20.17 19.55
C ARG A 30 10.57 -19.91 18.79
N ALA A 31 11.24 -18.80 19.08
CA ALA A 31 12.53 -18.41 18.52
C ALA A 31 13.71 -18.96 19.34
N GLU A 32 14.91 -18.92 18.78
CA GLU A 32 16.11 -19.44 19.43
C GLU A 32 16.75 -18.48 20.45
N VAL A 33 16.33 -17.21 20.48
CA VAL A 33 16.97 -16.13 21.25
C VAL A 33 15.99 -15.49 22.25
N ILE A 34 16.43 -15.35 23.52
CA ILE A 34 15.74 -14.60 24.57
C ILE A 34 16.64 -13.46 25.07
N ASN A 35 16.13 -12.24 25.08
CA ASN A 35 16.85 -11.02 25.40
C ASN A 35 16.29 -10.33 26.65
N PHE A 36 17.06 -10.34 27.73
CA PHE A 36 16.71 -9.67 29.00
C PHE A 36 17.33 -8.27 29.15
N ASN A 37 18.18 -7.83 28.21
CA ASN A 37 18.75 -6.48 28.23
C ASN A 37 17.72 -5.35 28.40
N PRO A 38 16.50 -5.42 27.81
CA PRO A 38 15.50 -4.37 27.95
C PRO A 38 15.03 -4.13 29.40
N LEU A 39 15.21 -5.08 30.33
CA LEU A 39 14.86 -4.88 31.75
C LEU A 39 15.71 -3.79 32.43
N LEU A 40 16.92 -3.56 31.91
CA LEU A 40 17.90 -2.60 32.44
C LEU A 40 18.15 -1.42 31.49
N ALA A 41 17.43 -1.35 30.35
CA ALA A 41 17.59 -0.28 29.38
C ALA A 41 17.21 1.09 29.97
N GLU A 42 17.92 2.14 29.55
CA GLU A 42 17.67 3.55 29.90
C GLU A 42 17.88 3.94 31.38
N ILE A 43 18.55 3.10 32.16
CA ILE A 43 18.84 3.36 33.57
C ILE A 43 20.32 3.67 33.76
N PRO A 44 20.69 4.83 34.32
CA PRO A 44 22.08 5.14 34.66
C PRO A 44 22.65 4.12 35.65
N SER A 45 23.96 3.84 35.56
CA SER A 45 24.63 2.81 36.37
C SER A 45 24.35 2.94 37.88
N ASP A 46 24.19 4.16 38.37
CA ASP A 46 23.96 4.49 39.78
C ASP A 46 22.60 3.98 40.32
N TYR A 47 21.64 3.69 39.45
CA TYR A 47 20.28 3.25 39.82
C TYR A 47 20.01 1.77 39.54
N LEU A 48 21.00 1.02 39.05
CA LEU A 48 20.84 -0.38 38.67
C LEU A 48 20.43 -1.28 39.86
N GLU A 49 21.01 -1.09 41.04
CA GLU A 49 20.66 -1.92 42.22
C GLU A 49 19.23 -1.69 42.69
N ALA A 50 18.76 -0.44 42.69
CA ALA A 50 17.39 -0.10 43.03
C ALA A 50 16.42 -0.76 42.04
N ARG A 51 16.71 -0.68 40.73
CA ARG A 51 15.92 -1.33 39.69
C ARG A 51 15.84 -2.84 39.88
N VAL A 52 16.97 -3.50 40.16
CA VAL A 52 16.98 -4.96 40.37
C VAL A 52 16.08 -5.34 41.56
N LYS A 53 16.11 -4.58 42.66
CA LYS A 53 15.21 -4.79 43.80
C LYS A 53 13.73 -4.62 43.41
N ASP A 54 13.40 -3.64 42.59
CA ASP A 54 12.03 -3.44 42.11
C ASP A 54 11.56 -4.61 41.22
N LEU A 55 12.41 -5.05 40.30
CA LEU A 55 12.14 -6.20 39.44
C LEU A 55 11.97 -7.48 40.26
N GLU A 56 12.78 -7.69 41.30
CA GLU A 56 12.61 -8.81 42.22
C GLU A 56 11.27 -8.75 42.96
N ALA A 57 10.94 -7.58 43.50
CA ALA A 57 9.69 -7.37 44.23
C ALA A 57 8.48 -7.64 43.33
N GLU A 58 8.55 -7.24 42.07
CA GLU A 58 7.49 -7.54 41.10
C GLU A 58 7.45 -9.03 40.73
N ALA A 59 8.58 -9.66 40.47
CA ALA A 59 8.63 -11.08 40.08
C ALA A 59 8.11 -12.01 41.19
N ARG A 60 8.28 -11.64 42.47
CA ARG A 60 7.71 -12.36 43.62
C ARG A 60 6.17 -12.37 43.62
N ARG A 61 5.53 -11.46 42.88
CA ARG A 61 4.06 -11.36 42.77
C ARG A 61 3.49 -12.24 41.65
N ILE A 62 4.33 -12.84 40.81
CA ILE A 62 3.90 -13.79 39.77
C ILE A 62 3.25 -14.99 40.46
N ASN A 63 1.98 -15.26 40.12
CA ASN A 63 1.27 -16.40 40.67
C ASN A 63 1.75 -17.70 39.99
N ILE A 64 2.67 -18.40 40.65
CA ILE A 64 3.26 -19.64 40.15
C ILE A 64 2.19 -20.72 39.90
N ARG A 65 1.07 -20.71 40.65
CA ARG A 65 -0.03 -21.68 40.47
C ARG A 65 -0.79 -21.49 39.15
N SER A 66 -0.69 -20.31 38.52
CA SER A 66 -1.25 -20.05 37.19
C SER A 66 -0.29 -20.33 36.04
N LEU A 67 0.98 -20.68 36.29
CA LEU A 67 2.01 -20.96 35.27
C LEU A 67 2.06 -22.44 34.84
N ASN A 68 0.90 -23.06 34.60
CA ASN A 68 0.87 -24.39 34.00
C ASN A 68 1.15 -24.31 32.48
N LEU A 69 1.49 -25.45 31.87
CA LEU A 69 1.84 -25.52 30.44
C LEU A 69 0.73 -24.96 29.54
N SER A 70 -0.54 -25.26 29.83
CA SER A 70 -1.67 -24.74 29.04
C SER A 70 -1.79 -23.21 29.07
N THR A 71 -1.54 -22.57 30.22
CA THR A 71 -1.58 -21.10 30.34
C THR A 71 -0.38 -20.47 29.62
N LEU A 72 0.80 -21.10 29.69
CA LEU A 72 2.00 -20.62 29.00
C LEU A 72 1.89 -20.78 27.48
N GLU A 73 1.27 -21.86 27.01
CA GLU A 73 0.96 -22.06 25.60
C GLU A 73 -0.03 -21.01 25.08
N GLN A 74 -1.07 -20.68 25.87
CA GLN A 74 -1.96 -19.56 25.56
C GLN A 74 -1.23 -18.22 25.52
N LEU A 75 -0.32 -17.97 26.48
CA LEU A 75 0.50 -16.77 26.49
C LEU A 75 1.44 -16.69 25.27
N SER A 76 2.01 -17.83 24.85
CA SER A 76 2.79 -17.95 23.60
C SER A 76 1.95 -17.64 22.38
N ASN A 77 0.76 -18.23 22.28
CA ASN A 77 -0.17 -17.95 21.19
C ASN A 77 -0.52 -16.46 21.12
N GLN A 78 -0.77 -15.80 22.26
CA GLN A 78 -1.01 -14.36 22.30
C GLN A 78 0.21 -13.56 21.85
N LEU A 79 1.38 -13.87 22.39
CA LEU A 79 2.62 -13.18 22.06
C LEU A 79 2.93 -13.26 20.56
N TYR A 80 2.82 -14.44 19.95
CA TYR A 80 3.13 -14.61 18.52
C TYR A 80 2.02 -14.14 17.60
N HIS A 81 0.78 -14.09 18.05
CA HIS A 81 -0.33 -13.55 17.25
C HIS A 81 -0.37 -12.02 17.28
N TYR A 82 -0.05 -11.38 18.42
CA TYR A 82 -0.18 -9.94 18.62
C TYR A 82 1.16 -9.18 18.75
N GLY A 83 2.29 -9.89 18.78
CA GLY A 83 3.64 -9.32 18.89
C GLY A 83 4.06 -8.92 20.31
N SER A 84 3.14 -8.72 21.25
CA SER A 84 3.43 -8.43 22.66
C SER A 84 2.34 -8.88 23.63
N THR A 85 2.72 -9.13 24.88
CA THR A 85 1.79 -9.48 25.98
C THR A 85 2.40 -9.17 27.35
N PHE A 86 1.58 -9.17 28.42
CA PHE A 86 2.01 -8.95 29.79
C PHE A 86 1.86 -10.19 30.66
N ILE A 87 2.79 -10.39 31.60
CA ILE A 87 2.64 -11.42 32.63
C ILE A 87 1.58 -10.94 33.63
N VAL A 88 0.51 -11.73 33.75
CA VAL A 88 -0.69 -11.44 34.57
C VAL A 88 -0.30 -11.01 35.99
N GLY A 89 -0.83 -9.86 36.43
CA GLY A 89 -0.59 -9.28 37.74
C GLY A 89 0.73 -8.53 37.93
N THR A 90 1.53 -8.35 36.86
CA THR A 90 2.84 -7.71 36.91
C THR A 90 3.08 -6.70 35.80
N GLY A 91 4.12 -5.87 35.94
CA GLY A 91 4.63 -4.96 34.89
C GLY A 91 5.53 -5.61 33.84
N PHE A 92 5.80 -6.93 33.90
CA PHE A 92 6.66 -7.59 32.92
C PHE A 92 5.96 -7.73 31.57
N GLN A 93 6.62 -7.21 30.53
CA GLN A 93 6.15 -7.26 29.15
C GLN A 93 7.04 -8.21 28.34
N LEU A 94 6.40 -9.09 27.58
CA LEU A 94 7.04 -9.96 26.60
C LEU A 94 6.75 -9.39 25.20
N ARG A 95 7.78 -9.26 24.36
CA ARG A 95 7.65 -8.72 23.00
C ARG A 95 8.50 -9.51 22.02
N ILE A 96 7.96 -9.77 20.82
CA ILE A 96 8.75 -10.32 19.71
C ILE A 96 9.39 -9.18 18.94
N ASN A 97 10.71 -9.23 18.78
CA ASN A 97 11.43 -8.29 17.94
C ASN A 97 11.21 -8.66 16.47
N ALA A 98 10.63 -7.74 15.69
CA ALA A 98 10.30 -8.00 14.30
C ALA A 98 11.52 -8.20 13.38
N GLN A 99 12.70 -7.68 13.76
CA GLN A 99 13.93 -7.76 12.97
C GLN A 99 14.73 -9.02 13.28
N THR A 100 14.85 -9.36 14.56
CA THR A 100 15.69 -10.49 15.02
C THR A 100 14.89 -11.75 15.37
N ALA A 101 13.56 -11.67 15.36
CA ALA A 101 12.63 -12.68 15.88
C ALA A 101 12.85 -13.05 17.37
N ALA A 102 13.73 -12.35 18.08
CA ALA A 102 14.05 -12.62 19.48
C ALA A 102 12.90 -12.26 20.42
N LEU A 103 12.81 -12.97 21.55
CA LEU A 103 11.92 -12.60 22.65
C LEU A 103 12.59 -11.56 23.55
N ASP A 104 12.15 -10.32 23.45
CA ASP A 104 12.52 -9.24 24.36
C ASP A 104 11.67 -9.30 25.64
N VAL A 105 12.33 -9.26 26.79
CA VAL A 105 11.70 -9.15 28.11
C VAL A 105 11.91 -7.73 28.64
N GLY A 106 10.82 -6.99 28.79
CA GLY A 106 10.81 -5.61 29.30
C GLY A 106 10.03 -5.48 30.61
N TYR A 107 10.10 -4.30 31.22
CA TYR A 107 9.34 -3.97 32.43
C TYR A 107 8.77 -2.56 32.35
N VAL A 108 7.47 -2.46 32.58
CA VAL A 108 6.69 -1.22 32.64
C VAL A 108 6.24 -0.97 34.07
N ASP A 109 6.61 0.20 34.61
CA ASP A 109 6.19 0.63 35.95
C ASP A 109 4.81 1.33 35.89
N LEU A 110 3.75 0.53 35.77
CA LEU A 110 2.38 1.04 35.61
C LEU A 110 1.97 2.04 36.70
N PRO A 111 2.20 1.82 38.01
CA PRO A 111 1.88 2.83 39.03
C PRO A 111 2.59 4.16 38.81
N ARG A 112 3.88 4.14 38.49
CA ARG A 112 4.67 5.35 38.22
C ARG A 112 4.15 6.05 36.97
N ASP A 113 3.90 5.32 35.90
CA ASP A 113 3.42 5.88 34.63
C ASP A 113 2.02 6.48 34.78
N ILE A 114 1.11 5.81 35.49
CA ILE A 114 -0.23 6.31 35.86
C ILE A 114 -0.11 7.61 36.66
N SER A 115 0.77 7.66 37.66
CA SER A 115 0.98 8.88 38.46
C SER A 115 1.57 10.01 37.63
N ALA A 116 2.58 9.72 36.81
CA ALA A 116 3.24 10.69 35.95
C ALA A 116 2.27 11.28 34.91
N LEU A 117 1.42 10.45 34.30
CA LEU A 117 0.37 10.89 33.38
C LEU A 117 -0.68 11.75 34.06
N ASN A 118 -1.11 11.42 35.28
CA ASN A 118 -2.06 12.26 36.01
C ASN A 118 -1.46 13.64 36.34
N SER A 119 -0.19 13.70 36.74
CA SER A 119 0.52 14.98 36.95
C SER A 119 0.65 15.77 35.65
N LEU A 120 1.08 15.12 34.57
CA LEU A 120 1.22 15.73 33.24
C LEU A 120 -0.13 16.25 32.73
N PHE A 121 -1.22 15.50 32.95
CA PHE A 121 -2.56 15.95 32.59
C PHE A 121 -2.97 17.21 33.37
N GLY A 122 -2.55 17.34 34.63
CA GLY A 122 -2.69 18.59 35.40
C GLY A 122 -2.00 19.77 34.72
N GLU A 123 -0.79 19.58 34.20
CA GLU A 123 -0.02 20.61 33.46
C GLU A 123 -0.62 20.97 32.10
N LEU A 124 -1.45 20.08 31.53
CA LEU A 124 -2.17 20.26 30.27
C LEU A 124 -3.55 20.90 30.45
N GLN A 125 -4.04 21.06 31.69
CA GLN A 125 -5.30 21.75 31.93
C GLN A 125 -5.22 23.22 31.52
N GLY A 126 -6.26 23.71 30.85
CA GLY A 126 -6.33 25.09 30.37
C GLY A 126 -5.50 25.40 29.11
N LYS A 127 -4.55 24.54 28.72
CA LYS A 127 -3.77 24.71 27.49
C LYS A 127 -4.52 24.24 26.24
N THR A 128 -4.40 24.98 25.14
CA THR A 128 -4.85 24.52 23.81
C THR A 128 -3.88 23.47 23.26
N THR A 129 -4.31 22.70 22.25
CA THR A 129 -3.46 21.68 21.62
C THR A 129 -2.19 22.28 21.03
N SER A 130 -2.32 23.46 20.41
CA SER A 130 -1.20 24.18 19.81
C SER A 130 -0.16 24.69 20.82
N GLU A 131 -0.56 24.98 22.06
CA GLU A 131 0.33 25.45 23.14
C GLU A 131 1.18 24.34 23.78
N ILE A 132 0.84 23.07 23.56
CA ILE A 132 1.61 21.94 24.09
C ILE A 132 2.93 21.87 23.32
N SER A 133 4.09 21.82 23.97
CA SER A 133 5.38 21.68 23.26
C SER A 133 5.59 20.26 22.73
N SER A 134 6.44 20.09 21.70
CA SER A 134 6.76 18.77 21.15
C SER A 134 7.44 17.85 22.18
N ASP A 135 8.21 18.40 23.12
CA ASP A 135 8.81 17.62 24.23
C ASP A 135 7.74 17.05 25.17
N VAL A 136 6.72 17.86 25.48
CA VAL A 136 5.59 17.42 26.32
C VAL A 136 4.76 16.37 25.59
N LEU A 137 4.54 16.52 24.27
CA LEU A 137 3.86 15.51 23.45
C LEU A 137 4.64 14.19 23.40
N THR A 138 5.96 14.25 23.23
CA THR A 138 6.82 13.04 23.20
C THR A 138 6.81 12.32 24.55
N ARG A 139 6.81 13.08 25.65
CA ARG A 139 6.68 12.52 27.01
C ARG A 139 5.29 11.92 27.24
N LEU A 140 4.23 12.58 26.77
CA LEU A 140 2.86 12.08 26.83
C LEU A 140 2.72 10.77 26.05
N GLU A 141 3.29 10.71 24.84
CA GLU A 141 3.31 9.53 23.99
C GLU A 141 4.00 8.35 24.65
N SER A 142 5.22 8.53 25.18
CA SER A 142 5.98 7.45 25.83
C SER A 142 5.19 6.84 27.01
N LEU A 143 4.62 7.68 27.87
CA LEU A 143 3.81 7.21 28.99
C LEU A 143 2.50 6.57 28.54
N PHE A 144 1.84 7.14 27.52
CA PHE A 144 0.57 6.63 27.02
C PHE A 144 0.73 5.29 26.30
N PHE A 145 1.81 5.11 25.52
CA PHE A 145 2.14 3.87 24.82
C PHE A 145 2.20 2.68 25.79
N HIS A 146 2.84 2.85 26.95
CA HIS A 146 2.88 1.83 28.00
C HIS A 146 1.49 1.45 28.52
N LEU A 147 0.66 2.45 28.82
CA LEU A 147 -0.68 2.23 29.34
C LEU A 147 -1.61 1.59 28.30
N GLU A 148 -1.55 2.04 27.05
CA GLU A 148 -2.36 1.51 25.96
C GLU A 148 -1.95 0.07 25.62
N SER A 149 -0.65 -0.23 25.60
CA SER A 149 -0.17 -1.61 25.44
C SER A 149 -0.70 -2.54 26.53
N PHE A 150 -0.71 -2.08 27.78
CA PHE A 150 -1.29 -2.82 28.90
C PHE A 150 -2.82 -2.99 28.76
N SER A 151 -3.55 -1.93 28.42
CA SER A 151 -5.02 -1.97 28.25
C SER A 151 -5.41 -2.97 27.14
N GLN A 152 -4.74 -2.92 25.98
CA GLN A 152 -5.01 -3.84 24.88
C GLN A 152 -4.69 -5.30 25.26
N SER A 153 -3.58 -5.55 25.95
CA SER A 153 -3.26 -6.89 26.45
C SER A 153 -4.32 -7.40 27.43
N HIS A 154 -4.79 -6.54 28.33
CA HIS A 154 -5.86 -6.87 29.28
C HIS A 154 -7.19 -7.20 28.58
N GLN A 155 -7.60 -6.42 27.57
CA GLN A 155 -8.83 -6.68 26.81
C GLN A 155 -8.75 -8.00 26.03
N ARG A 156 -7.60 -8.31 25.41
CA ARG A 156 -7.36 -9.58 24.72
C ARG A 156 -7.44 -10.77 25.68
N LEU A 157 -6.88 -10.62 26.87
CA LEU A 157 -6.96 -11.61 27.95
C LEU A 157 -8.42 -11.90 28.35
N LEU A 158 -9.25 -10.86 28.50
CA LEU A 158 -10.67 -11.00 28.82
C LEU A 158 -11.47 -11.68 27.70
N ALA A 159 -11.21 -11.33 26.43
CA ALA A 159 -11.93 -11.87 25.28
C ALA A 159 -11.74 -13.38 25.08
N GLN A 160 -10.57 -13.92 25.41
CA GLN A 160 -10.24 -15.33 25.19
C GLN A 160 -10.60 -16.26 26.35
N LEU A 161 -10.60 -15.76 27.59
CA LEU A 161 -10.70 -16.61 28.78
C LEU A 161 -12.13 -16.73 29.35
N GLY A 162 -13.07 -15.92 28.87
CA GLY A 162 -14.44 -15.88 29.42
C GLY A 162 -14.49 -15.53 30.91
N ALA A 163 -15.67 -15.61 31.52
CA ALA A 163 -15.95 -15.17 32.91
C ALA A 163 -15.24 -15.98 34.03
N GLY A 164 -14.41 -16.97 33.70
CA GLY A 164 -13.87 -17.95 34.65
C GLY A 164 -12.55 -17.59 35.35
N LEU A 165 -11.76 -16.63 34.84
CA LEU A 165 -10.44 -16.34 35.40
C LEU A 165 -10.49 -15.30 36.53
N LYS A 166 -10.04 -15.68 37.74
CA LYS A 166 -9.85 -14.73 38.86
C LYS A 166 -8.59 -13.90 38.63
N LEU A 167 -8.73 -12.78 37.94
CA LEU A 167 -7.64 -11.80 37.79
C LEU A 167 -7.23 -11.19 39.15
N PRO A 168 -5.93 -10.95 39.40
CA PRO A 168 -5.45 -10.28 40.61
C PRO A 168 -6.12 -8.92 40.82
N ALA A 169 -6.45 -8.57 42.07
CA ALA A 169 -7.12 -7.31 42.40
C ALA A 169 -6.35 -6.08 41.88
N ARG A 170 -5.01 -6.10 42.02
CA ARG A 170 -4.12 -5.04 41.53
C ARG A 170 -4.20 -4.84 40.01
N GLN A 171 -4.32 -5.91 39.23
CA GLN A 171 -4.45 -5.80 37.78
C GLN A 171 -5.78 -5.16 37.39
N LYS A 172 -6.87 -5.48 38.11
CA LYS A 172 -8.17 -4.84 37.92
C LYS A 172 -8.12 -3.35 38.27
N GLU A 173 -7.46 -3.01 39.38
CA GLU A 173 -7.27 -1.62 39.81
C GLU A 173 -6.46 -0.81 38.79
N TRP A 174 -5.33 -1.36 38.32
CA TRP A 174 -4.54 -0.76 37.25
C TRP A 174 -5.36 -0.53 36.00
N TYR A 175 -6.10 -1.55 35.55
CA TYR A 175 -6.96 -1.43 34.37
C TYR A 175 -8.00 -0.31 34.55
N GLN A 176 -8.69 -0.25 35.70
CA GLN A 176 -9.65 0.82 35.99
C GLN A 176 -9.00 2.22 35.98
N ASN A 177 -7.79 2.37 36.52
CA ASN A 177 -7.08 3.63 36.52
C ASN A 177 -6.61 4.03 35.11
N VAL A 178 -6.14 3.07 34.32
CA VAL A 178 -5.79 3.28 32.91
C VAL A 178 -7.02 3.70 32.10
N GLU A 179 -8.16 3.04 32.25
CA GLU A 179 -9.40 3.42 31.56
C GLU A 179 -9.86 4.85 31.93
N LYS A 180 -9.74 5.25 33.20
CA LYS A 180 -10.01 6.65 33.60
C LYS A 180 -9.08 7.65 32.92
N ILE A 181 -7.80 7.32 32.75
CA ILE A 181 -6.84 8.18 32.02
C ILE A 181 -7.21 8.25 30.54
N ARG A 182 -7.54 7.11 29.92
CA ARG A 182 -7.99 7.03 28.53
C ARG A 182 -9.21 7.91 28.30
N GLU A 183 -10.20 7.85 29.18
CA GLU A 183 -11.41 8.69 29.11
C GLU A 183 -11.10 10.19 29.26
N LYS A 184 -10.21 10.57 30.19
CA LYS A 184 -9.77 11.96 30.35
C LYS A 184 -9.06 12.49 29.11
N LEU A 185 -8.15 11.70 28.53
CA LEU A 185 -7.41 12.07 27.31
C LEU A 185 -8.36 12.19 26.12
N LEU A 186 -9.27 11.23 25.96
CA LEU A 186 -10.30 11.27 24.92
C LEU A 186 -11.13 12.55 25.04
N ASN A 187 -11.66 12.85 26.23
CA ASN A 187 -12.49 14.05 26.44
C ASN A 187 -11.72 15.35 26.22
N LYS A 188 -10.42 15.40 26.56
CA LYS A 188 -9.55 16.57 26.35
C LYS A 188 -9.34 16.85 24.87
N PHE A 189 -9.04 15.84 24.06
CA PHE A 189 -8.60 16.02 22.67
C PHE A 189 -9.73 15.86 21.63
N ARG A 190 -10.86 15.24 21.98
CA ARG A 190 -11.98 14.95 21.04
C ARG A 190 -12.50 16.16 20.27
N ARG A 191 -12.51 17.34 20.88
CA ARG A 191 -12.88 18.60 20.21
C ARG A 191 -11.66 19.41 19.78
N ALA A 192 -10.63 19.45 20.62
CA ALA A 192 -9.45 20.27 20.42
C ALA A 192 -8.65 19.88 19.15
N LEU A 193 -8.74 18.61 18.70
CA LEU A 193 -8.11 18.19 17.45
C LEU A 193 -8.82 18.70 16.19
N PHE A 194 -10.07 19.19 16.30
CA PHE A 194 -10.89 19.62 15.17
C PHE A 194 -11.14 21.14 15.17
N GLU A 195 -10.30 21.90 15.88
CA GLU A 195 -10.34 23.36 15.87
C GLU A 195 -9.97 23.88 14.47
N PRO A 196 -10.87 24.61 13.76
CA PRO A 196 -10.67 24.92 12.35
C PRO A 196 -9.37 25.68 12.03
N GLU A 197 -8.92 26.55 12.93
CA GLU A 197 -7.74 27.40 12.79
C GLU A 197 -6.42 26.62 12.93
N THR A 198 -6.43 25.48 13.64
CA THR A 198 -5.22 24.73 13.99
C THR A 198 -5.30 23.24 13.66
N PHE A 199 -6.42 22.77 13.12
CA PHE A 199 -6.74 21.36 12.86
C PHE A 199 -5.62 20.60 12.12
N PHE A 200 -5.09 21.16 11.03
CA PHE A 200 -3.98 20.52 10.32
C PHE A 200 -2.69 20.53 11.15
N THR A 201 -2.37 21.67 11.76
CA THR A 201 -1.15 21.82 12.58
C THR A 201 -1.16 20.82 13.72
N ASP A 202 -2.26 20.73 14.46
CA ASP A 202 -2.41 19.88 15.62
C ASP A 202 -2.36 18.40 15.24
N ILE A 203 -3.10 17.97 14.21
CA ILE A 203 -3.08 16.56 13.78
C ILE A 203 -1.71 16.17 13.24
N SER A 204 -1.05 17.03 12.47
CA SER A 204 0.30 16.75 11.96
C SER A 204 1.32 16.58 13.09
N ARG A 205 1.22 17.39 14.15
CA ARG A 205 2.07 17.28 15.33
C ARG A 205 1.80 16.01 16.12
N PHE A 206 0.52 15.65 16.31
CA PHE A 206 0.14 14.39 16.96
C PHE A 206 0.64 13.19 16.16
N TYR A 207 0.43 13.19 14.85
CA TYR A 207 0.90 12.13 13.96
C TYR A 207 2.43 11.97 13.98
N ALA A 208 3.18 13.07 14.08
CA ALA A 208 4.64 13.04 14.10
C ALA A 208 5.25 12.70 15.48
N HIS A 209 4.67 13.20 16.58
CA HIS A 209 5.27 13.14 17.93
C HIS A 209 4.51 12.25 18.92
N ALA A 210 3.29 11.84 18.61
CA ALA A 210 2.44 11.02 19.47
C ALA A 210 1.63 9.96 18.70
N PRO A 211 2.31 9.00 18.03
CA PRO A 211 1.65 8.01 17.18
C PRO A 211 0.68 7.08 17.92
N ALA A 212 1.01 6.55 19.10
CA ALA A 212 0.10 5.67 19.85
C ALA A 212 -1.13 6.44 20.36
N LEU A 213 -0.93 7.70 20.77
CA LEU A 213 -2.06 8.58 21.12
C LEU A 213 -2.92 8.89 19.89
N THR A 214 -2.31 9.10 18.73
CA THR A 214 -3.04 9.32 17.47
C THR A 214 -3.83 8.07 17.06
N ASP A 215 -3.24 6.88 17.17
CA ASP A 215 -3.91 5.60 16.92
C ASP A 215 -5.12 5.40 17.85
N PHE A 216 -5.01 5.83 19.10
CA PHE A 216 -6.11 5.77 20.07
C PHE A 216 -7.22 6.79 19.77
N LEU A 217 -6.85 8.03 19.44
CA LEU A 217 -7.81 9.12 19.21
C LEU A 217 -8.49 9.04 17.83
N LEU A 218 -7.77 8.59 16.81
CA LEU A 218 -8.18 8.58 15.40
C LEU A 218 -7.78 7.25 14.70
N PRO A 219 -8.25 6.08 15.19
CA PRO A 219 -7.84 4.79 14.63
C PRO A 219 -8.22 4.62 13.16
N GLU A 220 -9.32 5.22 12.70
CA GLU A 220 -9.73 5.15 11.30
C GLU A 220 -8.78 5.92 10.38
N PHE A 221 -8.18 7.01 10.87
CA PHE A 221 -7.18 7.79 10.13
C PHE A 221 -5.87 7.00 10.02
N THR A 222 -5.40 6.41 11.12
CA THR A 222 -4.12 5.69 11.13
C THR A 222 -4.19 4.33 10.44
N ALA A 223 -5.36 3.70 10.39
CA ALA A 223 -5.60 2.48 9.59
C ALA A 223 -5.35 2.67 8.08
N LEU A 224 -5.25 3.90 7.59
CA LEU A 224 -4.96 4.23 6.20
C LEU A 224 -3.44 4.35 5.90
N ARG A 225 -2.57 4.31 6.92
CA ARG A 225 -1.12 4.56 6.78
C ARG A 225 -0.42 3.58 5.83
N ASP A 226 -0.70 2.28 5.99
CA ASP A 226 0.03 1.22 5.29
C ASP A 226 -0.66 0.80 3.97
N LEU A 227 -1.60 1.62 3.48
CA LEU A 227 -2.28 1.34 2.22
C LEU A 227 -1.38 1.61 1.03
N ASN A 228 -1.18 0.57 0.22
CA ASN A 228 -0.47 0.70 -1.03
C ASN A 228 -1.23 1.62 -2.02
N VAL A 229 -0.60 2.75 -2.36
CA VAL A 229 -1.09 3.73 -3.35
C VAL A 229 -0.41 3.58 -4.71
N SER A 230 0.57 2.68 -4.84
CA SER A 230 1.26 2.38 -6.10
C SER A 230 0.24 2.04 -7.18
N GLY A 231 0.41 2.67 -8.34
CA GLY A 231 -0.51 2.56 -9.46
C GLY A 231 -1.48 3.73 -9.57
N ARG A 232 -1.76 4.53 -8.53
CA ARG A 232 -2.69 5.66 -8.73
C ARG A 232 -2.09 6.76 -9.60
N LEU A 233 -2.91 7.31 -10.49
CA LEU A 233 -2.46 8.25 -11.52
C LEU A 233 -1.92 9.58 -10.95
N TYR A 234 -2.55 10.12 -9.91
CA TYR A 234 -2.19 11.44 -9.37
C TYR A 234 -1.68 11.41 -7.93
N LEU A 235 -1.97 10.36 -7.16
CA LEU A 235 -1.56 10.25 -5.77
C LEU A 235 -0.15 9.67 -5.68
N LYS A 236 0.84 10.49 -5.34
CA LYS A 236 2.26 10.09 -5.21
C LYS A 236 2.70 9.82 -3.77
N SER A 237 2.01 10.38 -2.80
CA SER A 237 2.26 10.21 -1.36
C SER A 237 1.27 9.22 -0.74
N SER A 238 1.49 8.87 0.54
CA SER A 238 0.53 8.04 1.27
C SER A 238 -0.85 8.73 1.34
N ILE A 239 -1.91 7.94 1.59
CA ILE A 239 -3.27 8.49 1.77
C ILE A 239 -3.30 9.45 2.97
N VAL A 240 -2.57 9.13 4.04
CA VAL A 240 -2.46 9.96 5.23
C VAL A 240 -1.85 11.33 4.89
N ASP A 241 -0.74 11.36 4.14
CA ASP A 241 -0.12 12.63 3.73
C ASP A 241 -1.05 13.46 2.84
N TYR A 242 -1.82 12.79 1.98
CA TYR A 242 -2.83 13.45 1.17
C TYR A 242 -3.93 14.08 2.04
N MET A 243 -4.45 13.34 3.02
CA MET A 243 -5.45 13.85 3.96
C MET A 243 -4.90 15.04 4.75
N LEU A 244 -3.67 14.96 5.25
CA LEU A 244 -3.00 16.09 5.91
C LEU A 244 -2.84 17.29 4.97
N THR A 245 -2.51 17.08 3.70
CA THR A 245 -2.42 18.17 2.72
C THR A 245 -3.78 18.83 2.47
N THR A 246 -4.86 18.04 2.43
CA THR A 246 -6.22 18.55 2.27
C THR A 246 -6.66 19.37 3.49
N ALA A 247 -6.34 18.86 4.69
CA ALA A 247 -6.54 19.57 5.96
C ALA A 247 -5.77 20.89 5.99
N ARG A 248 -4.51 20.90 5.54
CA ARG A 248 -3.67 22.10 5.45
C ARG A 248 -4.31 23.16 4.56
N LYS A 249 -4.81 22.76 3.39
CA LYS A 249 -5.49 23.67 2.46
C LYS A 249 -6.78 24.24 3.08
N MET A 250 -7.56 23.43 3.80
CA MET A 250 -8.72 23.94 4.51
C MET A 250 -8.34 24.94 5.62
N GLN A 251 -7.37 24.59 6.47
CA GLN A 251 -6.87 25.48 7.52
C GLN A 251 -6.38 26.80 6.93
N ALA A 252 -5.61 26.74 5.83
CA ALA A 252 -5.11 27.90 5.10
C ALA A 252 -6.23 28.83 4.63
N LEU A 253 -7.36 28.29 4.15
CA LEU A 253 -8.53 29.11 3.80
C LEU A 253 -9.20 29.75 5.03
N VAL A 254 -9.27 29.03 6.16
CA VAL A 254 -9.85 29.54 7.42
C VAL A 254 -9.02 30.70 7.97
N VAL A 255 -7.70 30.56 8.03
CA VAL A 255 -6.79 31.59 8.56
C VAL A 255 -6.35 32.61 7.51
N ARG A 256 -6.80 32.45 6.25
CA ARG A 256 -6.46 33.28 5.08
C ARG A 256 -4.97 33.33 4.76
N ASP A 257 -4.26 32.23 5.01
CA ASP A 257 -2.85 32.06 4.63
C ASP A 257 -2.73 31.45 3.24
N ARG A 258 -2.66 32.32 2.23
CA ARG A 258 -2.56 31.91 0.83
C ARG A 258 -1.26 31.17 0.50
N LYS A 259 -0.19 31.31 1.30
CA LYS A 259 1.09 30.62 1.08
C LYS A 259 1.03 29.15 1.46
N GLU A 260 0.27 28.82 2.50
CA GLU A 260 0.02 27.43 2.89
C GLU A 260 -1.03 26.76 2.00
N PHE A 261 -1.86 27.53 1.28
CA PHE A 261 -2.82 26.98 0.34
C PHE A 261 -2.18 26.47 -0.96
N GLN A 262 -1.18 27.17 -1.53
CA GLN A 262 -0.49 26.73 -2.76
C GLN A 262 1.02 26.93 -2.69
N ASP A 263 1.77 26.00 -3.28
CA ASP A 263 3.22 26.13 -3.43
C ASP A 263 3.55 27.14 -4.56
N PHE A 264 3.73 28.40 -4.19
CA PHE A 264 4.14 29.47 -5.11
C PHE A 264 5.44 29.15 -5.87
N GLY A 265 6.41 28.48 -5.22
CA GLY A 265 7.69 28.16 -5.83
C GLY A 265 7.55 27.09 -6.93
N PHE A 266 6.77 26.05 -6.66
CA PHE A 266 6.43 25.04 -7.65
C PHE A 266 5.62 25.64 -8.82
N LEU A 267 4.58 26.43 -8.52
CA LEU A 267 3.74 27.05 -9.53
C LEU A 267 4.50 28.08 -10.40
N HIS A 268 5.50 28.75 -9.85
CA HIS A 268 6.39 29.61 -10.62
C HIS A 268 7.26 28.82 -11.60
N ARG A 269 7.86 27.71 -11.13
CA ARG A 269 8.61 26.79 -12.04
C ARG A 269 7.71 26.21 -13.13
N LEU A 270 6.47 25.89 -12.79
CA LEU A 270 5.49 25.43 -13.77
C LEU A 270 5.16 26.53 -14.78
N ALA A 271 5.00 27.78 -14.35
CA ALA A 271 4.80 28.93 -15.23
C ALA A 271 5.99 29.10 -16.19
N GLN A 272 7.22 28.97 -15.69
CA GLN A 272 8.42 29.01 -16.52
C GLN A 272 8.47 27.88 -17.56
N ARG A 273 7.96 26.70 -17.21
CA ARG A 273 7.85 25.57 -18.14
C ARG A 273 6.83 25.83 -19.25
N GLU A 274 5.66 26.35 -18.88
CA GLU A 274 4.54 26.56 -19.81
C GLU A 274 4.72 27.80 -20.70
N PHE A 275 5.29 28.88 -20.16
CA PHE A 275 5.37 30.20 -20.80
C PHE A 275 6.80 30.68 -21.08
N GLY A 276 7.81 29.91 -20.67
CA GLY A 276 9.23 30.21 -20.88
C GLY A 276 9.91 30.86 -19.66
N PRO A 277 11.27 30.92 -19.66
CA PRO A 277 12.05 31.29 -18.48
C PRO A 277 11.86 32.74 -18.01
N MET A 278 11.25 33.60 -18.83
CA MET A 278 10.96 35.00 -18.52
C MET A 278 9.60 35.21 -17.86
N ALA A 279 8.84 34.15 -17.57
CA ALA A 279 7.57 34.26 -16.85
C ALA A 279 7.82 34.79 -15.43
N THR A 280 7.17 35.90 -15.06
CA THR A 280 7.37 36.59 -13.76
C THR A 280 6.31 36.27 -12.70
N GLY A 281 5.30 35.46 -13.04
CA GLY A 281 4.16 35.13 -12.18
C GLY A 281 4.05 33.65 -11.82
N ILE A 282 2.90 33.28 -11.24
CA ILE A 282 2.48 31.89 -10.99
C ILE A 282 1.21 31.58 -11.78
N ILE A 283 0.97 30.29 -12.06
CA ILE A 283 -0.18 29.83 -12.88
C ILE A 283 -1.22 29.04 -12.06
N GLY A 284 -1.17 29.19 -10.73
CA GLY A 284 -2.10 28.53 -9.80
C GLY A 284 -3.49 29.17 -9.75
N VAL A 285 -4.16 29.03 -8.61
CA VAL A 285 -5.49 29.62 -8.41
C VAL A 285 -5.31 31.12 -8.25
N SER A 286 -6.11 31.91 -8.96
CA SER A 286 -5.92 33.37 -8.98
C SER A 286 -6.32 34.00 -7.64
N GLN A 287 -5.81 35.20 -7.37
CA GLN A 287 -6.11 35.91 -6.13
C GLN A 287 -7.61 36.17 -5.95
N SER A 288 -8.34 36.44 -7.04
CA SER A 288 -9.79 36.64 -7.00
C SER A 288 -10.53 35.34 -6.67
N GLN A 289 -10.09 34.20 -7.23
CA GLN A 289 -10.62 32.88 -6.93
C GLN A 289 -10.37 32.49 -5.47
N LEU A 290 -9.17 32.73 -4.93
CA LEU A 290 -8.86 32.50 -3.51
C LEU A 290 -9.72 33.37 -2.59
N SER A 291 -9.88 34.66 -2.90
CA SER A 291 -10.77 35.54 -2.14
C SER A 291 -12.23 35.08 -2.18
N GLN A 292 -12.71 34.52 -3.29
CA GLN A 292 -14.04 33.91 -3.34
C GLN A 292 -14.15 32.67 -2.45
N LEU A 293 -13.14 31.79 -2.42
CA LEU A 293 -13.12 30.64 -1.50
C LEU A 293 -13.13 31.08 -0.03
N GLU A 294 -12.28 32.05 0.33
CA GLU A 294 -12.23 32.62 1.68
C GLU A 294 -13.60 33.17 2.12
N GLN A 295 -14.31 33.85 1.22
CA GLN A 295 -15.67 34.36 1.49
C GLN A 295 -16.71 33.26 1.65
N ILE A 296 -16.61 32.17 0.87
CA ILE A 296 -17.49 31.01 1.01
C ILE A 296 -17.25 30.35 2.37
N VAL A 297 -15.98 30.12 2.73
CA VAL A 297 -15.61 29.53 4.03
C VAL A 297 -16.14 30.39 5.17
N GLU A 298 -15.93 31.70 5.14
CA GLU A 298 -16.44 32.63 6.16
C GLU A 298 -17.96 32.51 6.36
N ARG A 299 -18.72 32.37 5.26
CA ARG A 299 -20.16 32.16 5.32
C ARG A 299 -20.51 30.82 5.95
N LEU A 300 -19.83 29.74 5.56
CA LEU A 300 -20.08 28.40 6.11
C LEU A 300 -19.85 28.33 7.62
N ARG A 301 -18.96 29.16 8.19
CA ARG A 301 -18.77 29.27 9.64
C ARG A 301 -20.02 29.71 10.41
N GLN A 302 -20.96 30.38 9.73
CA GLN A 302 -22.25 30.79 10.31
C GLN A 302 -23.20 29.61 10.53
N SER A 303 -22.87 28.43 9.99
CA SER A 303 -23.63 27.18 10.10
C SER A 303 -22.81 26.13 10.88
N PRO A 304 -22.79 26.15 12.23
CA PRO A 304 -21.83 25.40 13.05
C PRO A 304 -21.84 23.89 12.83
N SER A 305 -23.02 23.25 12.75
CA SER A 305 -23.13 21.80 12.53
C SER A 305 -22.57 21.36 11.18
N LEU A 306 -22.86 22.13 10.11
CA LEU A 306 -22.30 21.88 8.79
C LEU A 306 -20.79 22.12 8.75
N PHE A 307 -20.32 23.20 9.40
CA PHE A 307 -18.90 23.53 9.41
C PHE A 307 -18.08 22.50 10.18
N ASP A 308 -18.56 22.02 11.34
CA ASP A 308 -17.93 20.93 12.10
C ASP A 308 -17.90 19.63 11.28
N ALA A 309 -18.99 19.31 10.57
CA ALA A 309 -19.02 18.17 9.64
C ALA A 309 -18.02 18.33 8.49
N LEU A 310 -17.87 19.55 7.94
CA LEU A 310 -16.91 19.85 6.88
C LEU A 310 -15.47 19.65 7.35
N ILE A 311 -15.08 20.18 8.52
CA ILE A 311 -13.72 20.00 9.05
C ILE A 311 -13.42 18.50 9.25
N ARG A 312 -14.35 17.75 9.83
CA ARG A 312 -14.17 16.31 10.06
C ARG A 312 -14.13 15.50 8.77
N SER A 313 -14.82 15.96 7.71
CA SER A 313 -14.84 15.25 6.43
C SER A 313 -13.44 15.07 5.84
N PHE A 314 -12.50 15.98 6.08
CA PHE A 314 -11.11 15.88 5.63
C PHE A 314 -10.34 14.69 6.25
N LEU A 315 -10.71 14.25 7.47
CA LEU A 315 -10.13 13.03 8.07
C LEU A 315 -10.91 11.76 7.73
N PHE A 316 -12.10 11.90 7.17
CA PHE A 316 -13.01 10.77 6.94
C PHE A 316 -13.27 10.47 5.46
N GLN A 317 -12.69 11.27 4.57
CA GLN A 317 -12.87 11.18 3.11
C GLN A 317 -12.55 9.80 2.53
N ASP A 318 -11.51 9.13 3.04
CA ASP A 318 -11.01 7.87 2.50
C ASP A 318 -11.30 6.65 3.38
N ILE A 319 -12.22 6.73 4.36
CA ILE A 319 -12.60 5.59 5.24
C ILE A 319 -13.04 4.37 4.41
N GLY A 320 -13.64 4.57 3.24
CA GLY A 320 -14.05 3.49 2.35
C GLY A 320 -12.90 2.57 1.90
N ARG A 321 -11.64 2.95 2.16
CA ARG A 321 -10.43 2.19 1.84
C ARG A 321 -9.92 1.31 2.99
N ILE A 322 -10.43 1.47 4.21
CA ILE A 322 -9.97 0.72 5.38
C ILE A 322 -10.23 -0.78 5.19
N GLN A 323 -9.16 -1.59 5.17
CA GLN A 323 -9.26 -3.01 4.82
C GLN A 323 -10.10 -3.82 5.82
N SER A 324 -9.98 -3.53 7.13
CA SER A 324 -10.74 -4.22 8.16
C SER A 324 -12.26 -4.03 8.00
N PHE A 325 -12.72 -2.82 7.69
CA PHE A 325 -14.14 -2.56 7.40
C PHE A 325 -14.60 -3.24 6.12
N ARG A 326 -13.78 -3.22 5.08
CA ARG A 326 -14.09 -3.88 3.81
C ARG A 326 -14.21 -5.39 3.94
N GLN A 327 -13.35 -6.02 4.73
CA GLN A 327 -13.45 -7.43 5.06
C GLN A 327 -14.69 -7.72 5.91
N LYS A 328 -14.96 -6.91 6.95
CA LYS A 328 -16.11 -7.06 7.85
C LYS A 328 -17.46 -6.98 7.12
N TYR A 329 -17.58 -6.10 6.11
CA TYR A 329 -18.83 -5.85 5.38
C TYR A 329 -18.82 -6.32 3.92
N GLN A 330 -17.95 -7.27 3.58
CA GLN A 330 -17.81 -7.75 2.22
C GLN A 330 -19.17 -8.09 1.57
N GLY A 331 -19.42 -7.55 0.38
CA GLY A 331 -20.65 -7.78 -0.38
C GLY A 331 -21.86 -6.89 -0.01
N ARG A 332 -21.74 -6.01 0.99
CA ARG A 332 -22.80 -5.04 1.39
C ARG A 332 -22.57 -3.60 0.91
N TYR A 333 -21.48 -3.33 0.21
CA TYR A 333 -21.10 -2.01 -0.29
C TYR A 333 -20.55 -2.11 -1.72
N ASP A 334 -20.53 -0.99 -2.46
CA ASP A 334 -19.94 -0.94 -3.80
C ASP A 334 -18.40 -1.11 -3.75
N PRO A 335 -17.82 -2.16 -4.36
CA PRO A 335 -16.38 -2.42 -4.32
C PRO A 335 -15.54 -1.35 -5.06
N ALA A 336 -16.12 -0.63 -6.02
CA ALA A 336 -15.45 0.30 -6.91
C ALA A 336 -15.60 1.76 -6.45
N ASP A 337 -16.70 2.10 -5.77
CA ASP A 337 -16.95 3.44 -5.23
C ASP A 337 -16.55 3.52 -3.75
N PHE A 338 -15.33 4.01 -3.48
CA PHE A 338 -14.85 4.18 -2.11
C PHE A 338 -15.61 5.26 -1.34
N SER A 339 -16.21 6.22 -2.04
CA SER A 339 -16.96 7.32 -1.41
C SER A 339 -18.29 6.80 -0.87
N ASP A 340 -19.01 6.00 -1.66
CA ASP A 340 -20.25 5.33 -1.21
C ASP A 340 -19.96 4.32 -0.09
N ALA A 341 -18.87 3.54 -0.21
CA ALA A 341 -18.42 2.64 0.85
C ALA A 341 -18.07 3.38 2.15
N GLY A 342 -17.40 4.53 2.07
CA GLY A 342 -17.07 5.37 3.23
C GLY A 342 -18.32 5.89 3.94
N ALA A 343 -19.29 6.38 3.17
CA ALA A 343 -20.59 6.82 3.70
C ALA A 343 -21.41 5.67 4.31
N PHE A 344 -21.23 4.43 3.83
CA PHE A 344 -21.80 3.24 4.44
C PHE A 344 -21.10 2.90 5.77
N PHE A 345 -19.76 2.89 5.81
CA PHE A 345 -19.00 2.57 7.02
C PHE A 345 -19.21 3.59 8.14
N LEU A 346 -19.30 4.90 7.83
CA LEU A 346 -19.63 5.94 8.82
C LEU A 346 -20.94 5.63 9.58
N ARG A 347 -21.93 5.09 8.87
CA ARG A 347 -23.24 4.72 9.43
C ARG A 347 -23.18 3.44 10.25
N GLU A 348 -22.64 2.35 9.68
CA GLU A 348 -22.66 1.04 10.34
C GLU A 348 -21.71 0.98 11.56
N GLU A 349 -20.59 1.71 11.54
CA GLU A 349 -19.65 1.79 12.67
C GLU A 349 -20.00 2.88 13.69
N ALA A 350 -21.10 3.61 13.49
CA ALA A 350 -21.55 4.71 14.36
C ALA A 350 -20.42 5.71 14.73
N LEU A 351 -19.62 6.09 13.72
CA LEU A 351 -18.42 6.92 13.94
C LEU A 351 -18.77 8.35 14.34
N ALA A 352 -19.85 8.92 13.84
CA ALA A 352 -20.23 10.29 14.19
C ALA A 352 -20.48 10.46 15.70
N PRO A 353 -21.29 9.61 16.37
CA PRO A 353 -21.38 9.60 17.83
C PRO A 353 -20.04 9.42 18.55
N LYS A 354 -19.15 8.54 18.07
CA LYS A 354 -17.81 8.35 18.66
C LYS A 354 -17.03 9.66 18.70
N TYR A 355 -17.14 10.49 17.67
CA TYR A 355 -16.45 11.79 17.58
C TYR A 355 -17.23 12.98 18.14
N GLY A 356 -18.43 12.76 18.66
CA GLY A 356 -19.20 13.78 19.40
C GLY A 356 -20.02 14.69 18.50
N LEU A 357 -20.32 14.21 17.29
CA LEU A 357 -21.20 14.87 16.35
C LEU A 357 -22.66 14.68 16.76
N ASP A 358 -23.46 15.74 16.60
CA ASP A 358 -24.91 15.64 16.65
C ASP A 358 -25.47 14.98 15.38
N LYS A 359 -26.79 14.76 15.34
CA LYS A 359 -27.46 14.08 14.21
C LYS A 359 -27.42 14.88 12.91
N ASP A 360 -27.42 16.20 12.99
CA ASP A 360 -27.40 17.06 11.79
C ASP A 360 -25.99 17.08 11.20
N SER A 361 -24.96 17.25 12.04
CA SER A 361 -23.57 17.13 11.63
C SER A 361 -23.23 15.73 11.12
N GLU A 362 -23.79 14.66 11.69
CA GLU A 362 -23.68 13.30 11.16
C GLU A 362 -24.24 13.21 9.73
N ARG A 363 -25.45 13.74 9.50
CA ARG A 363 -26.07 13.75 8.17
C ARG A 363 -25.22 14.50 7.15
N PHE A 364 -24.69 15.67 7.52
CA PHE A 364 -23.80 16.45 6.66
C PHE A 364 -22.48 15.73 6.39
N LEU A 365 -21.87 15.12 7.40
CA LEU A 365 -20.62 14.37 7.26
C LEU A 365 -20.79 13.19 6.29
N ILE A 366 -21.87 12.42 6.44
CA ILE A 366 -22.18 11.30 5.53
C ILE A 366 -22.36 11.81 4.11
N PHE A 367 -23.05 12.94 3.91
CA PHE A 367 -23.23 13.54 2.59
C PHE A 367 -21.89 13.98 1.97
N LEU A 368 -21.06 14.71 2.72
CA LEU A 368 -19.78 15.20 2.23
C LEU A 368 -18.83 14.04 1.87
N VAL A 369 -18.72 13.03 2.73
CA VAL A 369 -17.89 11.85 2.46
C VAL A 369 -18.42 11.05 1.27
N LYS A 370 -19.75 10.93 1.11
CA LYS A 370 -20.34 10.23 -0.04
C LYS A 370 -19.98 10.87 -1.38
N TYR A 371 -19.90 12.20 -1.43
CA TYR A 371 -19.72 12.92 -2.69
C TYR A 371 -18.36 13.59 -2.86
N HIS A 372 -17.42 13.45 -1.92
CA HIS A 372 -16.15 14.19 -1.90
C HIS A 372 -15.37 14.18 -3.23
N SER A 373 -15.40 13.06 -3.95
CA SER A 373 -14.68 12.85 -5.21
C SER A 373 -15.49 13.18 -6.47
N LEU A 374 -16.76 13.60 -6.35
CA LEU A 374 -17.68 13.73 -7.49
C LEU A 374 -17.20 14.73 -8.54
N LEU A 375 -16.80 15.95 -8.13
CA LEU A 375 -16.31 16.97 -9.09
C LEU A 375 -15.03 16.49 -9.79
N HIS A 376 -14.15 15.80 -9.06
CA HIS A 376 -12.94 15.23 -9.64
C HIS A 376 -13.26 14.20 -10.74
N HIS A 377 -14.19 13.29 -10.46
CA HIS A 377 -14.65 12.31 -11.44
C HIS A 377 -15.37 12.96 -12.64
N ILE A 378 -16.10 14.07 -12.44
CA ILE A 378 -16.74 14.83 -13.53
C ILE A 378 -15.70 15.50 -14.42
N VAL A 379 -14.68 16.14 -13.83
CA VAL A 379 -13.58 16.79 -14.58
C VAL A 379 -12.81 15.78 -15.43
N ARG A 380 -12.64 14.55 -14.94
CA ARG A 380 -12.00 13.44 -15.66
C ARG A 380 -12.92 12.71 -16.64
N GLY A 381 -14.20 13.09 -16.72
CA GLY A 381 -15.19 12.42 -17.55
C GLY A 381 -15.56 11.00 -17.07
N GLU A 382 -15.08 10.57 -15.91
CA GLU A 382 -15.41 9.28 -15.28
C GLU A 382 -16.89 9.23 -14.92
N ILE A 383 -17.44 10.35 -14.43
CA ILE A 383 -18.87 10.56 -14.13
C ILE A 383 -19.43 11.68 -15.01
N ALA A 384 -20.69 11.59 -15.41
CA ALA A 384 -21.35 12.63 -16.19
C ALA A 384 -21.81 13.80 -15.31
N LEU A 385 -21.93 15.00 -15.90
CA LEU A 385 -22.40 16.20 -15.20
C LEU A 385 -23.81 16.01 -14.59
N ASP A 386 -24.64 15.14 -15.17
CA ASP A 386 -25.95 14.74 -14.65
C ASP A 386 -25.94 14.24 -13.20
N ALA A 387 -24.81 13.72 -12.70
CA ALA A 387 -24.68 13.25 -11.32
C ALA A 387 -24.77 14.39 -10.29
N LEU A 388 -24.59 15.65 -10.70
CA LEU A 388 -24.77 16.82 -9.82
C LEU A 388 -26.21 16.97 -9.30
N LYS A 389 -27.19 16.28 -9.91
CA LYS A 389 -28.57 16.23 -9.38
C LYS A 389 -28.61 15.78 -7.93
N ASP A 390 -27.72 14.85 -7.54
CA ASP A 390 -27.66 14.36 -6.16
C ASP A 390 -27.17 15.44 -5.18
N ILE A 391 -26.37 16.40 -5.66
CA ILE A 391 -25.88 17.55 -4.90
C ILE A 391 -26.93 18.65 -4.78
N ILE A 392 -27.71 18.85 -5.85
CA ILE A 392 -28.74 19.90 -5.95
C ILE A 392 -30.04 19.48 -5.25
N SER A 393 -30.33 18.17 -5.19
CA SER A 393 -31.57 17.61 -4.66
C SER A 393 -31.94 18.08 -3.23
N PRO A 394 -30.99 18.21 -2.28
CA PRO A 394 -31.27 18.74 -0.95
C PRO A 394 -31.79 20.19 -0.93
N LYS A 395 -31.58 20.96 -2.02
CA LYS A 395 -31.89 22.41 -2.11
C LYS A 395 -31.28 23.24 -0.98
N ASP A 396 -30.10 22.86 -0.55
CA ASP A 396 -29.36 23.52 0.53
C ASP A 396 -28.12 24.21 -0.06
N ARG A 397 -28.12 25.54 0.01
CA ARG A 397 -27.06 26.39 -0.53
C ARG A 397 -25.74 26.17 0.20
N ASP A 398 -25.77 26.16 1.52
CA ASP A 398 -24.56 26.05 2.33
C ASP A 398 -23.98 24.65 2.19
N LEU A 399 -24.80 23.61 2.12
CA LEU A 399 -24.32 22.25 1.85
C LEU A 399 -23.66 22.12 0.47
N CYS A 400 -24.22 22.77 -0.56
CA CYS A 400 -23.61 22.81 -1.89
C CYS A 400 -22.26 23.55 -1.88
N ASP A 401 -22.17 24.65 -1.12
CA ASP A 401 -20.94 25.42 -0.93
C ASP A 401 -19.88 24.63 -0.14
N ALA A 402 -20.28 23.91 0.90
CA ALA A 402 -19.40 23.02 1.67
C ALA A 402 -18.85 21.89 0.80
N PHE A 403 -19.71 21.24 -0.01
CA PHE A 403 -19.30 20.26 -1.01
C PHE A 403 -18.29 20.85 -2.00
N PHE A 404 -18.55 22.05 -2.50
CA PHE A 404 -17.66 22.72 -3.45
C PHE A 404 -16.28 23.00 -2.84
N VAL A 405 -16.22 23.64 -1.66
CA VAL A 405 -14.95 23.93 -0.97
C VAL A 405 -14.19 22.65 -0.68
N PHE A 406 -14.88 21.62 -0.19
CA PHE A 406 -14.30 20.33 0.11
C PHE A 406 -13.66 19.69 -1.12
N SER A 407 -14.43 19.55 -2.20
CA SER A 407 -13.92 19.00 -3.47
C SER A 407 -12.82 19.86 -4.09
N PHE A 408 -12.86 21.18 -3.92
CA PHE A 408 -11.82 22.09 -4.41
C PHE A 408 -10.50 21.84 -3.68
N ALA A 409 -10.51 21.86 -2.34
CA ALA A 409 -9.33 21.57 -1.52
C ALA A 409 -8.76 20.17 -1.81
N MET A 410 -9.64 19.18 -2.00
CA MET A 410 -9.30 17.81 -2.37
C MET A 410 -8.55 17.72 -3.70
N LEU A 411 -9.07 18.37 -4.74
CA LEU A 411 -8.44 18.43 -6.06
C LEU A 411 -7.11 19.17 -6.01
N SER A 412 -7.05 20.30 -5.31
CA SER A 412 -5.81 21.07 -5.13
C SER A 412 -4.72 20.28 -4.39
N ALA A 413 -5.09 19.36 -3.49
CA ALA A 413 -4.15 18.54 -2.73
C ALA A 413 -3.66 17.30 -3.48
N LEU A 414 -4.37 16.85 -4.53
CA LEU A 414 -3.93 15.69 -5.31
C LEU A 414 -2.59 15.98 -5.99
N ARG A 415 -2.53 17.10 -6.73
CA ARG A 415 -1.31 17.66 -7.33
C ARG A 415 -1.48 19.16 -7.56
N GLU A 416 -0.43 19.92 -7.28
CA GLU A 416 -0.43 21.38 -7.49
C GLU A 416 -0.60 21.78 -8.97
N ASP A 417 -0.17 20.95 -9.92
CA ASP A 417 -0.29 21.23 -11.36
C ASP A 417 -1.63 20.80 -11.98
N LEU A 418 -2.56 20.25 -11.20
CA LEU A 418 -3.92 19.94 -11.67
C LEU A 418 -4.86 21.13 -11.45
N MET A 419 -4.81 21.79 -10.28
CA MET A 419 -5.69 22.91 -9.97
C MET A 419 -5.07 24.25 -10.36
N LEU A 420 -5.04 24.50 -11.67
CA LEU A 420 -4.64 25.78 -12.26
C LEU A 420 -5.85 26.70 -12.46
N GLU A 421 -5.59 27.98 -12.77
CA GLU A 421 -6.61 29.02 -12.89
C GLU A 421 -7.80 28.64 -13.80
N ASP A 422 -7.54 28.01 -14.94
CA ASP A 422 -8.55 27.63 -15.92
C ASP A 422 -9.51 26.55 -15.38
N LEU A 423 -8.98 25.53 -14.69
CA LEU A 423 -9.81 24.48 -14.09
C LEU A 423 -10.59 25.03 -12.91
N ALA A 424 -9.96 25.85 -12.07
CA ALA A 424 -10.62 26.51 -10.95
C ALA A 424 -11.81 27.35 -11.45
N GLY A 425 -11.63 28.11 -12.53
CA GLY A 425 -12.69 28.89 -13.17
C GLY A 425 -13.87 28.02 -13.59
N ARG A 426 -13.59 26.88 -14.24
CA ARG A 426 -14.64 25.90 -14.62
C ARG A 426 -15.39 25.33 -13.42
N LEU A 427 -14.71 25.09 -12.29
CA LEU A 427 -15.37 24.62 -11.07
C LEU A 427 -16.29 25.72 -10.49
N PHE A 428 -15.87 26.98 -10.51
CA PHE A 428 -16.73 28.10 -10.11
C PHE A 428 -17.96 28.26 -11.01
N GLU A 429 -17.83 28.03 -12.32
CA GLU A 429 -18.97 28.02 -13.25
C GLU A 429 -19.96 26.90 -12.89
N ILE A 430 -19.46 25.69 -12.60
CA ILE A 430 -20.30 24.57 -12.15
C ILE A 430 -21.02 24.91 -10.85
N ARG A 431 -20.31 25.50 -9.88
CA ARG A 431 -20.92 26.00 -8.63
C ARG A 431 -22.02 27.01 -8.92
N GLY A 432 -21.73 28.02 -9.75
CA GLY A 432 -22.70 29.04 -10.12
C GLY A 432 -23.96 28.45 -10.74
N MET A 433 -23.82 27.48 -11.64
CA MET A 433 -24.95 26.72 -12.20
C MET A 433 -25.75 25.99 -11.11
N CYS A 434 -25.10 25.26 -10.19
CA CYS A 434 -25.77 24.58 -9.09
C CYS A 434 -26.57 25.55 -8.22
N LEU A 435 -25.98 26.69 -7.86
CA LEU A 435 -26.63 27.69 -7.02
C LEU A 435 -27.85 28.30 -7.69
N LYS A 436 -27.78 28.66 -8.98
CA LYS A 436 -28.95 29.14 -9.74
C LYS A 436 -30.10 28.14 -9.77
N ILE A 437 -29.79 26.84 -9.85
CA ILE A 437 -30.81 25.78 -9.82
C ILE A 437 -31.41 25.65 -8.42
N ILE A 438 -30.59 25.72 -7.36
CA ILE A 438 -31.05 25.67 -5.96
C ILE A 438 -31.94 26.88 -5.64
N ASP A 439 -31.53 28.07 -6.09
CA ASP A 439 -32.24 29.34 -5.91
C ASP A 439 -33.53 29.41 -6.78
N GLY A 440 -33.75 28.44 -7.68
CA GLY A 440 -34.94 28.32 -8.52
C GLY A 440 -34.97 29.24 -9.75
N GLU A 441 -33.86 29.91 -10.06
CA GLU A 441 -33.72 30.80 -11.23
C GLU A 441 -33.78 30.03 -12.56
N THR A 442 -33.38 28.76 -12.54
CA THR A 442 -33.31 27.88 -13.70
C THR A 442 -33.57 26.43 -13.28
N THR A 443 -33.68 25.51 -14.24
CA THR A 443 -33.80 24.08 -13.96
C THR A 443 -32.60 23.32 -14.51
N PHE A 444 -32.27 22.18 -13.89
CA PHE A 444 -31.18 21.33 -14.39
C PHE A 444 -31.39 20.92 -15.85
N SER A 445 -32.64 20.61 -16.26
CA SER A 445 -32.91 20.27 -17.67
C SER A 445 -32.64 21.44 -18.60
N HIS A 446 -33.06 22.65 -18.22
CA HIS A 446 -32.88 23.85 -19.04
C HIS A 446 -31.39 24.19 -19.24
N GLU A 447 -30.59 24.17 -18.18
CA GLU A 447 -29.14 24.39 -18.28
C GLU A 447 -28.46 23.35 -19.19
N MET A 448 -28.80 22.06 -19.02
CA MET A 448 -28.25 20.99 -19.85
C MET A 448 -28.69 21.11 -21.31
N ASP A 449 -29.97 21.40 -21.58
CA ASP A 449 -30.48 21.59 -22.94
C ASP A 449 -29.82 22.79 -23.63
N GLY A 450 -29.54 23.88 -22.90
CA GLY A 450 -28.75 25.00 -23.39
C GLY A 450 -27.32 24.62 -23.76
N ILE A 451 -26.64 23.81 -22.93
CA ILE A 451 -25.30 23.27 -23.24
C ILE A 451 -25.36 22.39 -24.48
N TYR A 452 -26.36 21.49 -24.58
CA TYR A 452 -26.52 20.61 -25.72
C TYR A 452 -26.79 21.39 -27.00
N ALA A 453 -27.72 22.35 -26.99
CA ALA A 453 -28.07 23.14 -28.16
C ALA A 453 -26.85 23.87 -28.75
N ARG A 454 -26.04 24.54 -27.90
CA ARG A 454 -24.80 25.20 -28.35
C ARG A 454 -23.81 24.23 -28.99
N LYS A 455 -23.63 23.04 -28.41
CA LYS A 455 -22.72 22.02 -28.96
C LYS A 455 -23.25 21.39 -30.25
N GLY A 456 -24.56 21.19 -30.36
CA GLY A 456 -25.19 20.67 -31.56
C GLY A 456 -25.14 21.62 -32.73
N ASP A 457 -25.28 22.93 -32.47
CA ASP A 457 -25.12 23.95 -33.51
C ASP A 457 -23.71 23.91 -34.12
N LEU A 458 -22.66 23.77 -33.28
CA LEU A 458 -21.29 23.59 -33.76
C LEU A 458 -21.11 22.33 -34.61
N TYR A 459 -21.78 21.22 -34.25
CA TYR A 459 -21.75 19.99 -35.05
C TYR A 459 -22.32 20.20 -36.45
N TYR A 460 -23.49 20.85 -36.54
CA TYR A 460 -24.10 21.14 -37.83
C TYR A 460 -23.30 22.14 -38.65
N GLY A 461 -22.62 23.09 -38.00
CA GLY A 461 -21.65 23.95 -38.67
C GLY A 461 -20.49 23.15 -39.30
N LEU A 462 -19.95 22.17 -38.59
CA LEU A 462 -18.90 21.30 -39.15
C LEU A 462 -19.43 20.42 -40.29
N GLU A 463 -20.62 19.85 -40.16
CA GLU A 463 -21.26 19.04 -41.21
C GLU A 463 -21.48 19.87 -42.49
N ASP A 464 -22.07 21.07 -42.37
CA ASP A 464 -22.30 21.97 -43.49
C ASP A 464 -20.96 22.37 -44.16
N TYR A 465 -19.91 22.63 -43.37
CA TYR A 465 -18.56 22.89 -43.88
C TYR A 465 -17.97 21.70 -44.64
N GLN A 466 -18.11 20.48 -44.13
CA GLN A 466 -17.59 19.27 -44.80
C GLN A 466 -18.27 19.02 -46.15
N VAL A 467 -19.55 19.37 -46.28
CA VAL A 467 -20.32 19.20 -47.53
C VAL A 467 -20.10 20.34 -48.52
N LYS A 468 -20.12 21.60 -48.05
CA LYS A 468 -20.17 22.79 -48.90
C LYS A 468 -18.83 23.54 -48.99
N GLY A 469 -17.88 23.24 -48.12
CA GLY A 469 -16.66 24.01 -47.95
C GLY A 469 -16.88 25.36 -47.27
N LEU A 470 -15.83 26.18 -47.27
CA LEU A 470 -15.88 27.54 -46.71
C LEU A 470 -16.60 28.49 -47.67
N PRO A 471 -17.57 29.31 -47.21
CA PRO A 471 -18.22 30.32 -48.05
C PRO A 471 -17.21 31.35 -48.60
N SER A 472 -17.38 31.76 -49.85
CA SER A 472 -16.40 32.55 -50.62
C SER A 472 -16.02 33.92 -50.03
N GLN A 473 -16.76 34.43 -49.05
CA GLN A 473 -16.54 35.74 -48.42
C GLN A 473 -16.17 35.65 -46.93
N ILE A 474 -16.03 34.45 -46.38
CA ILE A 474 -15.82 34.25 -44.95
C ILE A 474 -14.45 33.66 -44.71
N LEU A 475 -13.65 34.31 -43.86
CA LEU A 475 -12.36 33.77 -43.42
C LEU A 475 -12.58 32.56 -42.50
N PRO A 476 -11.68 31.57 -42.48
CA PRO A 476 -11.81 30.41 -41.59
C PRO A 476 -12.07 30.77 -40.12
N SER A 477 -11.39 31.79 -39.60
CA SER A 477 -11.53 32.27 -38.22
C SER A 477 -12.89 32.93 -37.91
N GLN A 478 -13.60 33.37 -38.94
CA GLN A 478 -14.89 34.05 -38.85
C GLN A 478 -16.07 33.09 -39.07
N TYR A 479 -15.83 31.86 -39.56
CA TYR A 479 -16.90 30.91 -39.85
C TYR A 479 -17.75 30.58 -38.61
N ILE A 480 -17.11 30.19 -37.51
CA ILE A 480 -17.83 29.87 -36.26
C ILE A 480 -18.52 31.10 -35.65
N PRO A 481 -17.85 32.25 -35.45
CA PRO A 481 -18.49 33.43 -34.87
C PRO A 481 -19.65 34.00 -35.69
N SER A 482 -19.63 33.83 -37.01
CA SER A 482 -20.69 34.33 -37.90
C SER A 482 -21.90 33.39 -37.99
N HIS A 483 -21.84 32.18 -37.42
CA HIS A 483 -22.86 31.15 -37.56
C HIS A 483 -23.27 30.93 -39.03
N ALA A 484 -22.30 30.94 -39.94
CA ALA A 484 -22.51 30.90 -41.39
C ALA A 484 -22.85 29.50 -41.94
N TRP A 485 -23.83 28.83 -41.32
CA TRP A 485 -24.38 27.55 -41.73
C TRP A 485 -25.89 27.52 -41.55
N LYS A 486 -26.54 26.49 -42.10
CA LYS A 486 -27.99 26.34 -42.00
C LYS A 486 -28.40 26.06 -40.56
N GLN A 487 -29.20 26.96 -39.99
CA GLN A 487 -29.80 26.78 -38.68
C GLN A 487 -30.76 25.58 -38.66
N ARG A 488 -30.70 24.80 -37.58
CA ARG A 488 -31.52 23.60 -37.37
C ARG A 488 -32.50 23.83 -36.23
N ALA A 489 -33.55 23.02 -36.17
CA ALA A 489 -34.50 23.10 -35.07
C ALA A 489 -33.78 22.78 -33.75
N GLU A 490 -34.14 23.48 -32.67
CA GLU A 490 -33.50 23.33 -31.35
C GLU A 490 -33.44 21.87 -30.89
N LYS A 491 -34.52 21.11 -31.08
CA LYS A 491 -34.58 19.67 -30.75
C LYS A 491 -33.52 18.84 -31.49
N GLN A 492 -33.19 19.19 -32.73
CA GLN A 492 -32.13 18.53 -33.50
C GLN A 492 -30.76 18.88 -32.93
N CYS A 493 -30.51 20.17 -32.65
CA CYS A 493 -29.28 20.63 -32.00
C CYS A 493 -29.09 19.96 -30.64
N VAL A 494 -30.12 19.88 -29.81
CA VAL A 494 -30.04 19.21 -28.51
C VAL A 494 -29.65 17.73 -28.65
N ASN A 495 -30.21 17.00 -29.62
CA ASN A 495 -29.89 15.58 -29.81
C ASN A 495 -28.44 15.37 -30.29
N SER A 496 -27.99 16.13 -31.27
CA SER A 496 -26.59 16.05 -31.76
C SER A 496 -25.61 16.55 -30.70
N GLY A 497 -25.98 17.59 -29.95
CA GLY A 497 -25.18 18.16 -28.87
C GLY A 497 -24.90 17.20 -27.72
N LYS A 498 -25.84 16.28 -27.41
CA LYS A 498 -25.58 15.20 -26.44
C LYS A 498 -24.44 14.30 -26.89
N MET A 499 -24.38 13.97 -28.19
CA MET A 499 -23.28 13.16 -28.76
C MET A 499 -21.96 13.91 -28.72
N ILE A 500 -21.96 15.22 -28.97
CA ILE A 500 -20.75 16.06 -28.84
C ILE A 500 -20.26 16.15 -27.39
N LEU A 501 -21.17 16.28 -26.41
CA LEU A 501 -20.76 16.25 -25.00
C LEU A 501 -20.19 14.89 -24.62
N ALA A 502 -20.75 13.78 -25.14
CA ALA A 502 -20.20 12.44 -24.94
C ALA A 502 -18.82 12.27 -25.59
N LEU A 503 -18.58 12.87 -26.75
CA LEU A 503 -17.26 12.93 -27.38
C LEU A 503 -16.25 13.70 -26.51
N GLU A 504 -16.64 14.86 -25.97
CA GLU A 504 -15.76 15.61 -25.06
C GLU A 504 -15.50 14.85 -23.76
N ARG A 505 -16.50 14.11 -23.24
CA ARG A 505 -16.31 13.20 -22.11
C ARG A 505 -15.27 12.13 -22.43
N LEU A 506 -15.24 11.60 -23.66
CA LEU A 506 -14.20 10.66 -24.11
C LEU A 506 -12.80 11.31 -24.12
N PHE A 507 -12.67 12.59 -24.51
CA PHE A 507 -11.40 13.31 -24.37
C PHE A 507 -10.95 13.38 -22.91
N ARG A 508 -11.88 13.71 -22.00
CA ARG A 508 -11.59 13.78 -20.56
C ARG A 508 -11.17 12.42 -19.99
N LEU A 509 -11.82 11.33 -20.42
CA LEU A 509 -11.42 9.96 -20.05
C LEU A 509 -10.00 9.59 -20.48
N ARG A 510 -9.44 10.25 -21.50
CA ARG A 510 -8.05 10.10 -21.95
C ARG A 510 -7.06 11.02 -21.21
N GLY A 511 -7.54 11.94 -20.37
CA GLY A 511 -6.70 12.94 -19.69
C GLY A 511 -6.47 14.21 -20.52
N ILE A 512 -7.31 14.47 -21.53
CA ILE A 512 -7.30 15.73 -22.28
C ILE A 512 -8.31 16.66 -21.61
N HIS A 513 -7.84 17.69 -20.89
CA HIS A 513 -8.68 18.48 -19.99
C HIS A 513 -9.14 19.82 -20.57
N HIS A 514 -8.39 20.40 -21.50
CA HIS A 514 -8.57 21.79 -21.93
C HIS A 514 -9.28 21.92 -23.28
N ILE A 515 -9.16 20.89 -24.11
CA ILE A 515 -9.68 20.88 -25.48
C ILE A 515 -11.15 20.46 -25.49
N GLY A 516 -11.97 21.21 -26.21
CA GLY A 516 -13.36 20.90 -26.53
C GLY A 516 -13.58 20.73 -28.03
N PHE A 517 -14.83 20.44 -28.42
CA PHE A 517 -15.18 20.26 -29.82
C PHE A 517 -15.00 21.53 -30.66
N TYR A 518 -15.19 22.70 -30.05
CA TYR A 518 -14.93 23.99 -30.71
C TYR A 518 -13.49 24.11 -31.22
N ASP A 519 -12.51 23.64 -30.44
CA ASP A 519 -11.08 23.74 -30.80
C ASP A 519 -10.74 22.79 -31.96
N ILE A 520 -11.32 21.59 -31.94
CA ILE A 520 -11.25 20.62 -33.05
C ILE A 520 -11.84 21.21 -34.32
N PHE A 521 -13.02 21.84 -34.23
CA PHE A 521 -13.67 22.46 -35.37
C PHE A 521 -12.81 23.59 -35.96
N GLN A 522 -12.27 24.48 -35.12
CA GLN A 522 -11.33 25.53 -35.57
C GLN A 522 -10.09 24.95 -36.27
N CYS A 523 -9.53 23.85 -35.75
CA CYS A 523 -8.40 23.17 -36.36
C CYS A 523 -8.76 22.57 -37.73
N ILE A 524 -9.95 21.96 -37.88
CA ILE A 524 -10.42 21.41 -39.16
C ILE A 524 -10.63 22.50 -40.21
N LEU A 525 -11.09 23.68 -39.79
CA LEU A 525 -11.19 24.88 -40.64
C LEU A 525 -9.83 25.43 -41.09
N LYS A 526 -8.72 24.85 -40.61
CA LYS A 526 -7.34 25.30 -40.87
C LYS A 526 -7.05 26.70 -40.31
N VAL A 527 -7.70 27.07 -39.21
CA VAL A 527 -7.35 28.30 -38.48
C VAL A 527 -5.98 28.11 -37.82
N PRO A 528 -5.05 29.09 -37.92
CA PRO A 528 -3.72 28.96 -37.33
C PRO A 528 -3.79 28.66 -35.82
N LEU A 529 -3.08 27.62 -35.35
CA LEU A 529 -3.15 27.16 -33.96
C LEU A 529 -2.87 28.26 -32.93
N LYS A 530 -1.86 29.11 -33.21
CA LYS A 530 -1.54 30.27 -32.37
C LYS A 530 -2.73 31.22 -32.22
N TYR A 531 -3.49 31.45 -33.29
CA TYR A 531 -4.68 32.29 -33.25
C TYR A 531 -5.79 31.65 -32.41
N ILE A 532 -6.02 30.34 -32.55
CA ILE A 532 -7.00 29.61 -31.73
C ILE A 532 -6.62 29.73 -30.25
N TYR A 533 -5.37 29.43 -29.92
CA TYR A 533 -4.84 29.51 -28.55
C TYR A 533 -5.02 30.92 -27.94
N THR A 534 -4.63 31.99 -28.66
CA THR A 534 -4.80 33.36 -28.17
C THR A 534 -6.25 33.71 -27.88
N LYS A 535 -7.20 33.20 -28.69
CA LYS A 535 -8.65 33.43 -28.50
C LYS A 535 -9.23 32.65 -27.31
N ARG A 536 -8.56 31.58 -26.87
CA ARG A 536 -9.01 30.79 -25.71
C ARG A 536 -8.71 31.45 -24.37
N HIS A 537 -7.78 32.41 -24.34
CA HIS A 537 -7.41 33.15 -23.13
C HIS A 537 -7.04 32.22 -21.95
N PHE A 538 -6.31 31.12 -22.22
CA PHE A 538 -5.82 30.26 -21.15
C PHE A 538 -4.81 31.00 -20.28
N SER A 539 -5.01 30.93 -18.97
CA SER A 539 -4.10 31.52 -17.98
C SER A 539 -3.15 30.48 -17.37
N GLY A 540 -3.58 29.22 -17.29
CA GLY A 540 -2.84 28.13 -16.66
C GLY A 540 -2.05 27.25 -17.62
N VAL A 541 -2.37 27.30 -18.93
CA VAL A 541 -1.84 26.36 -19.93
C VAL A 541 -1.08 27.09 -21.02
N GLY A 542 0.17 26.68 -21.25
CA GLY A 542 1.01 27.22 -22.32
C GLY A 542 0.65 26.67 -23.71
N TYR A 543 1.14 27.35 -24.76
CA TYR A 543 0.90 26.97 -26.16
C TYR A 543 1.30 25.52 -26.47
N ALA A 544 2.44 25.05 -25.96
CA ALA A 544 2.94 23.70 -26.23
C ALA A 544 2.03 22.61 -25.65
N THR A 545 1.53 22.81 -24.43
CA THR A 545 0.58 21.88 -23.79
C THR A 545 -0.76 21.87 -24.53
N TYR A 546 -1.27 23.06 -24.88
CA TYR A 546 -2.47 23.19 -25.70
C TYR A 546 -2.34 22.47 -27.06
N GLU A 547 -1.24 22.69 -27.78
CA GLU A 547 -0.97 22.09 -29.07
C GLU A 547 -0.93 20.56 -28.98
N ARG A 548 -0.23 20.02 -27.96
CA ARG A 548 -0.18 18.58 -27.70
C ARG A 548 -1.58 18.00 -27.45
N GLU A 549 -2.34 18.58 -26.52
CA GLU A 549 -3.69 18.10 -26.21
C GLU A 549 -4.63 18.18 -27.42
N LEU A 550 -4.52 19.22 -28.25
CA LEU A 550 -5.34 19.39 -29.44
C LEU A 550 -5.08 18.27 -30.46
N PHE A 551 -3.80 17.94 -30.70
CA PHE A 551 -3.44 16.84 -31.59
C PHE A 551 -3.84 15.47 -31.04
N GLU A 552 -3.71 15.24 -29.73
CA GLU A 552 -4.21 14.01 -29.09
C GLU A 552 -5.74 13.88 -29.25
N ALA A 553 -6.48 14.97 -29.03
CA ALA A 553 -7.93 15.01 -29.22
C ALA A 553 -8.32 14.78 -30.69
N LEU A 554 -7.59 15.36 -31.65
CA LEU A 554 -7.84 15.16 -33.07
C LEU A 554 -7.59 13.71 -33.50
N ARG A 555 -6.55 13.06 -32.98
CA ARG A 555 -6.29 11.63 -33.22
C ARG A 555 -7.42 10.76 -32.69
N LEU A 556 -7.91 11.03 -31.48
CA LEU A 556 -9.05 10.30 -30.90
C LEU A 556 -10.33 10.55 -31.69
N TYR A 557 -10.60 11.80 -32.08
CA TYR A 557 -11.73 12.17 -32.93
C TYR A 557 -11.70 11.40 -34.26
N ASN A 558 -10.56 11.43 -34.98
CA ASN A 558 -10.41 10.73 -36.26
C ASN A 558 -10.55 9.21 -36.10
N THR A 559 -9.97 8.63 -35.05
CA THR A 559 -10.12 7.20 -34.74
C THR A 559 -11.59 6.83 -34.56
N LEU A 560 -12.36 7.68 -33.86
CA LEU A 560 -13.80 7.49 -33.68
C LEU A 560 -14.59 7.68 -34.99
N GLN A 561 -14.20 8.64 -35.84
CA GLN A 561 -14.84 8.87 -37.14
C GLN A 561 -14.63 7.71 -38.12
N ASN A 562 -13.50 7.01 -38.04
CA ASN A 562 -13.20 5.84 -38.86
C ASN A 562 -14.01 4.59 -38.47
N LEU A 563 -14.71 4.61 -37.33
CA LEU A 563 -15.62 3.53 -36.96
C LEU A 563 -16.89 3.55 -37.82
N GLY A 564 -17.47 2.37 -38.03
CA GLY A 564 -18.82 2.25 -38.56
C GLY A 564 -19.82 3.05 -37.70
N GLU A 565 -20.78 3.71 -38.36
CA GLU A 565 -21.71 4.66 -37.74
C GLU A 565 -22.46 4.05 -36.55
N SER A 566 -22.89 2.79 -36.66
CA SER A 566 -23.61 2.09 -35.59
C SER A 566 -22.76 1.89 -34.33
N VAL A 567 -21.47 1.59 -34.47
CA VAL A 567 -20.53 1.42 -33.37
C VAL A 567 -20.24 2.77 -32.70
N ARG A 568 -19.98 3.80 -33.50
CA ARG A 568 -19.75 5.17 -33.01
C ARG A 568 -20.94 5.69 -32.20
N HIS A 569 -22.15 5.59 -32.74
CA HIS A 569 -23.36 6.01 -32.04
C HIS A 569 -23.62 5.21 -30.77
N PHE A 570 -23.35 3.90 -30.78
CA PHE A 570 -23.49 3.07 -29.59
C PHE A 570 -22.56 3.52 -28.45
N ILE A 571 -21.29 3.80 -28.76
CA ILE A 571 -20.33 4.28 -27.76
C ILE A 571 -20.79 5.61 -27.17
N LEU A 572 -21.11 6.58 -28.03
CA LEU A 572 -21.50 7.92 -27.59
C LEU A 572 -22.83 7.90 -26.82
N ASP A 573 -23.83 7.12 -27.26
CA ASP A 573 -25.14 7.04 -26.60
C ASP A 573 -25.05 6.50 -25.16
N LEU A 574 -24.15 5.55 -24.89
CA LEU A 574 -23.94 5.05 -23.54
C LEU A 574 -23.15 6.03 -22.65
N LEU A 575 -22.36 6.92 -23.25
CA LEU A 575 -21.64 7.98 -22.53
C LEU A 575 -22.50 9.23 -22.28
N ILE A 576 -23.68 9.34 -22.91
CA ILE A 576 -24.66 10.39 -22.64
C ILE A 576 -25.29 10.18 -21.26
N LYS A 577 -25.40 11.28 -20.49
CA LYS A 577 -25.93 11.30 -19.11
C LYS A 577 -25.16 10.36 -18.18
N ASP A 578 -25.62 10.21 -16.94
CA ASP A 578 -25.03 9.30 -15.96
C ASP A 578 -25.55 7.86 -16.13
N ARG A 579 -25.44 7.30 -17.36
CA ARG A 579 -25.81 5.90 -17.66
C ARG A 579 -24.71 4.92 -17.29
N VAL A 580 -23.46 5.34 -17.50
CA VAL A 580 -22.26 4.55 -17.23
C VAL A 580 -21.26 5.45 -16.50
N ARG A 581 -20.63 4.92 -15.45
CA ARG A 581 -19.48 5.52 -14.75
C ARG A 581 -18.24 4.73 -15.10
N VAL A 582 -17.14 5.39 -15.41
CA VAL A 582 -15.93 4.76 -15.95
C VAL A 582 -14.74 5.11 -15.06
N TYR A 583 -14.29 4.21 -14.20
CA TYR A 583 -13.20 4.48 -13.26
C TYR A 583 -11.88 3.88 -13.73
N GLY A 584 -10.79 4.63 -13.58
CA GLY A 584 -9.42 4.15 -13.80
C GLY A 584 -8.98 4.05 -15.26
N TYR A 585 -9.84 4.45 -16.21
CA TYR A 585 -9.58 4.30 -17.64
C TYR A 585 -8.44 5.20 -18.14
N GLU A 586 -8.31 6.41 -17.61
CA GLU A 586 -7.29 7.38 -18.04
C GLU A 586 -5.87 6.80 -17.98
N LYS A 587 -5.51 6.19 -16.85
CA LYS A 587 -4.18 5.61 -16.69
C LYS A 587 -3.92 4.51 -17.70
N ILE A 588 -4.88 3.61 -17.89
CA ILE A 588 -4.76 2.49 -18.82
C ILE A 588 -4.70 2.98 -20.27
N SER A 589 -5.51 3.98 -20.61
CA SER A 589 -5.56 4.53 -21.97
C SER A 589 -4.22 5.13 -22.41
N GLY A 590 -3.43 5.68 -21.48
CA GLY A 590 -2.09 6.20 -21.76
C GLY A 590 -1.09 5.14 -22.24
N TYR A 591 -1.33 3.87 -21.93
CA TYR A 591 -0.50 2.73 -22.33
C TYR A 591 -0.97 2.05 -23.63
N LEU A 592 -2.12 2.44 -24.17
CA LEU A 592 -2.74 1.81 -25.34
C LEU A 592 -2.66 2.73 -26.56
N ASN A 593 -2.56 2.15 -27.75
CA ASN A 593 -2.78 2.92 -28.97
C ASN A 593 -4.25 3.36 -29.10
N TYR A 594 -4.54 4.41 -29.88
CA TYR A 594 -5.88 5.02 -29.95
C TYR A 594 -6.98 4.02 -30.36
N GLU A 595 -6.70 3.11 -31.28
CA GLU A 595 -7.66 2.08 -31.70
C GLU A 595 -7.97 1.11 -30.55
N ASN A 596 -6.95 0.64 -29.84
CA ASN A 596 -7.07 -0.28 -28.72
C ASN A 596 -7.74 0.37 -27.50
N GLN A 597 -7.54 1.68 -27.28
CA GLN A 597 -8.32 2.46 -26.29
C GLN A 597 -9.82 2.32 -26.59
N ILE A 598 -10.24 2.64 -27.81
CA ILE A 598 -11.63 2.54 -28.26
C ILE A 598 -12.17 1.11 -28.16
N LYS A 599 -11.39 0.10 -28.58
CA LYS A 599 -11.77 -1.32 -28.45
C LYS A 599 -12.02 -1.73 -27.01
N LEU A 600 -11.13 -1.36 -26.08
CA LEU A 600 -11.28 -1.67 -24.67
C LEU A 600 -12.54 -1.01 -24.08
N LEU A 601 -12.80 0.25 -24.41
CA LEU A 601 -14.01 0.95 -23.99
C LEU A 601 -15.27 0.30 -24.59
N LEU A 602 -15.25 -0.06 -25.88
CA LEU A 602 -16.35 -0.74 -26.55
C LEU A 602 -16.66 -2.09 -25.90
N ILE A 603 -15.64 -2.88 -25.54
CA ILE A 603 -15.81 -4.14 -24.81
C ILE A 603 -16.55 -3.89 -23.49
N GLY A 604 -16.14 -2.87 -22.74
CA GLY A 604 -16.78 -2.53 -21.47
C GLY A 604 -18.22 -2.06 -21.63
N LEU A 605 -18.48 -1.20 -22.61
CA LEU A 605 -19.82 -0.72 -22.93
C LEU A 605 -20.74 -1.86 -23.44
N LEU A 606 -20.23 -2.80 -24.23
CA LEU A 606 -20.98 -4.00 -24.63
C LEU A 606 -21.30 -4.91 -23.45
N ALA A 607 -20.38 -5.05 -22.50
CA ALA A 607 -20.56 -5.86 -21.31
C ALA A 607 -21.73 -5.36 -20.42
N THR A 608 -22.05 -4.06 -20.45
CA THR A 608 -23.20 -3.48 -19.73
C THR A 608 -24.53 -4.15 -20.10
N LYS A 609 -24.68 -4.64 -21.34
CA LYS A 609 -25.89 -5.35 -21.81
C LYS A 609 -26.19 -6.61 -20.99
N LYS A 610 -25.22 -7.16 -20.25
CA LYS A 610 -25.39 -8.33 -19.37
C LYS A 610 -25.99 -8.00 -17.99
N LEU A 611 -26.15 -6.71 -17.65
CA LEU A 611 -26.71 -6.25 -16.37
C LEU A 611 -28.18 -5.77 -16.47
N GLY A 612 -28.77 -5.81 -17.67
CA GLY A 612 -30.16 -5.39 -17.91
C GLY A 612 -30.40 -3.87 -17.74
N ALA A 613 -31.58 -3.41 -18.18
CA ALA A 613 -32.00 -2.02 -18.06
C ALA A 613 -32.55 -1.74 -16.65
N TYR A 614 -31.94 -0.81 -15.91
CA TYR A 614 -32.39 -0.36 -14.59
C TYR A 614 -32.10 1.14 -14.42
N LYS A 615 -32.67 1.74 -13.36
CA LYS A 615 -32.58 3.18 -13.07
C LYS A 615 -31.18 3.68 -12.67
N ASN A 616 -30.30 2.81 -12.15
CA ASN A 616 -28.97 3.20 -11.65
C ASN A 616 -27.87 3.01 -12.71
N PRO A 617 -26.82 3.87 -12.69
CA PRO A 617 -25.68 3.74 -13.60
C PRO A 617 -24.98 2.39 -13.48
N VAL A 618 -24.35 1.95 -14.57
CA VAL A 618 -23.43 0.80 -14.55
C VAL A 618 -22.01 1.31 -14.35
N VAL A 619 -21.26 0.68 -13.45
CA VAL A 619 -19.86 1.04 -13.20
C VAL A 619 -18.94 0.14 -14.03
N LEU A 620 -18.11 0.76 -14.87
CA LEU A 620 -16.97 0.13 -15.54
C LEU A 620 -15.72 0.42 -14.73
N ASN A 621 -15.28 -0.57 -13.96
CA ASN A 621 -14.14 -0.46 -13.06
C ASN A 621 -12.88 -1.03 -13.71
N PHE A 622 -12.02 -0.16 -14.23
CA PHE A 622 -10.72 -0.54 -14.78
C PHE A 622 -9.58 -0.52 -13.76
N LEU A 623 -9.84 -0.11 -12.50
CA LEU A 623 -8.82 -0.09 -11.44
C LEU A 623 -8.10 -1.43 -11.21
N PRO A 624 -8.71 -2.62 -11.35
CA PRO A 624 -7.99 -3.87 -11.18
C PRO A 624 -6.90 -4.09 -12.23
N MET A 625 -7.13 -3.67 -13.48
CA MET A 625 -6.16 -3.76 -14.58
C MET A 625 -4.96 -2.83 -14.39
N ASP A 626 -5.10 -1.81 -13.55
CA ASP A 626 -4.04 -0.85 -13.26
C ASP A 626 -2.79 -1.48 -12.62
N LYS A 627 -2.98 -2.58 -11.90
CA LYS A 627 -1.90 -3.34 -11.26
C LYS A 627 -0.95 -3.97 -12.28
N ASP A 628 -1.50 -4.37 -13.43
CA ASP A 628 -0.77 -5.16 -14.43
C ASP A 628 -0.33 -4.30 -15.61
N ILE A 629 -1.06 -3.22 -15.92
CA ILE A 629 -0.88 -2.48 -17.18
C ILE A 629 0.53 -1.91 -17.36
N HIS A 630 1.20 -1.50 -16.27
CA HIS A 630 2.56 -0.95 -16.34
C HIS A 630 3.56 -1.95 -16.94
N ASN A 631 3.47 -3.23 -16.53
CA ASN A 631 4.38 -4.28 -16.97
C ASN A 631 3.84 -5.06 -18.18
N ARG A 632 2.53 -4.94 -18.48
CA ARG A 632 1.83 -5.76 -19.47
C ARG A 632 1.18 -4.98 -20.61
N TYR A 633 1.46 -3.69 -20.76
CA TYR A 633 0.86 -2.87 -21.80
C TYR A 633 1.07 -3.42 -23.22
N GLU A 634 2.24 -3.98 -23.53
CA GLU A 634 2.51 -4.58 -24.84
C GLU A 634 1.65 -5.82 -25.08
N ALA A 635 1.55 -6.71 -24.09
CA ALA A 635 0.69 -7.90 -24.17
C ALA A 635 -0.79 -7.53 -24.33
N VAL A 636 -1.25 -6.47 -23.64
CA VAL A 636 -2.61 -5.94 -23.78
C VAL A 636 -2.82 -5.36 -25.18
N ASN A 637 -1.87 -4.58 -25.71
CA ASN A 637 -1.95 -4.03 -27.05
C ASN A 637 -1.94 -5.12 -28.12
N ASP A 638 -1.06 -6.11 -28.03
CA ASP A 638 -1.03 -7.25 -28.95
C ASP A 638 -2.35 -8.03 -28.93
N PHE A 639 -2.90 -8.30 -27.74
CA PHE A 639 -4.20 -8.96 -27.60
C PHE A 639 -5.33 -8.17 -28.27
N LEU A 640 -5.43 -6.87 -28.01
CA LEU A 640 -6.48 -6.00 -28.57
C LEU A 640 -6.32 -5.77 -30.07
N SER A 641 -5.09 -5.62 -30.56
CA SER A 641 -4.80 -5.43 -31.98
C SER A 641 -5.24 -6.64 -32.82
N ARG A 642 -5.19 -7.84 -32.26
CA ARG A 642 -5.68 -9.09 -32.90
C ARG A 642 -7.20 -9.23 -32.93
N GLN A 643 -7.95 -8.33 -32.28
CA GLN A 643 -9.41 -8.32 -32.32
C GLN A 643 -9.91 -7.21 -33.25
N PRO A 644 -10.43 -7.54 -34.46
CA PRO A 644 -11.11 -6.57 -35.30
C PRO A 644 -12.35 -6.01 -34.60
N ILE A 645 -12.66 -4.73 -34.83
CA ILE A 645 -13.82 -4.06 -34.22
C ILE A 645 -15.13 -4.73 -34.64
N GLU A 646 -15.21 -5.19 -35.88
CA GLU A 646 -16.35 -5.90 -36.46
C GLU A 646 -16.60 -7.21 -35.71
N LYS A 647 -15.54 -7.90 -35.26
CA LYS A 647 -15.65 -9.13 -34.47
C LYS A 647 -16.13 -8.85 -33.05
N ILE A 648 -15.67 -7.76 -32.45
CA ILE A 648 -16.12 -7.31 -31.12
C ILE A 648 -17.61 -6.93 -31.17
N TRP A 649 -18.03 -6.20 -32.21
CA TRP A 649 -19.40 -5.72 -32.39
C TRP A 649 -20.38 -6.80 -32.87
N GLY A 650 -19.95 -7.64 -33.81
CA GLY A 650 -20.82 -8.44 -34.69
C GLY A 650 -21.49 -9.66 -34.05
N SER A 651 -21.21 -10.03 -32.79
CA SER A 651 -21.96 -11.12 -32.15
C SER A 651 -22.22 -10.91 -30.65
N LYS A 652 -23.43 -11.27 -30.21
CA LYS A 652 -23.80 -11.35 -28.79
C LYS A 652 -22.96 -12.38 -28.01
N TYR A 653 -22.37 -13.36 -28.70
CA TYR A 653 -21.57 -14.42 -28.12
C TYR A 653 -20.15 -13.97 -27.75
N HIS A 654 -19.52 -13.09 -28.54
CA HIS A 654 -18.16 -12.60 -28.30
C HIS A 654 -18.04 -11.75 -27.02
N ALA A 655 -19.03 -10.90 -26.72
CA ALA A 655 -19.08 -10.20 -25.43
C ALA A 655 -19.12 -11.16 -24.23
N THR A 656 -19.66 -12.38 -24.40
CA THR A 656 -19.72 -13.41 -23.36
C THR A 656 -18.36 -14.11 -23.14
N GLN A 657 -17.49 -14.13 -24.16
CA GLN A 657 -16.17 -14.75 -24.06
C GLN A 657 -15.28 -14.02 -23.04
N PHE A 658 -15.37 -12.70 -22.94
CA PHE A 658 -14.61 -11.92 -21.96
C PHE A 658 -14.99 -12.23 -20.50
N PHE A 659 -16.19 -12.76 -20.23
CA PHE A 659 -16.57 -13.20 -18.87
C PHE A 659 -16.01 -14.59 -18.52
N LYS A 660 -15.54 -15.34 -19.51
CA LYS A 660 -15.00 -16.71 -19.36
C LYS A 660 -13.54 -16.81 -19.82
N ALA A 661 -12.88 -15.67 -20.03
CA ALA A 661 -11.54 -15.63 -20.60
C ALA A 661 -10.52 -16.30 -19.67
N LYS A 662 -9.79 -17.28 -20.21
CA LYS A 662 -8.63 -17.88 -19.52
C LYS A 662 -7.39 -17.01 -19.67
N THR A 663 -7.25 -16.32 -20.81
CA THR A 663 -6.15 -15.41 -21.15
C THR A 663 -6.71 -14.14 -21.80
N GLY A 664 -5.99 -13.02 -21.70
CA GLY A 664 -6.42 -11.73 -22.22
C GLY A 664 -7.34 -10.96 -21.27
N ILE A 665 -8.26 -10.17 -21.81
CA ILE A 665 -9.18 -9.34 -21.01
C ILE A 665 -10.24 -10.21 -20.35
N LEU A 666 -10.33 -10.10 -19.02
CA LEU A 666 -11.38 -10.70 -18.21
C LEU A 666 -12.34 -9.63 -17.68
N VAL A 667 -13.63 -9.88 -17.80
CA VAL A 667 -14.68 -9.09 -17.17
C VAL A 667 -15.32 -9.89 -16.05
N THR A 668 -15.23 -9.35 -14.84
CA THR A 668 -15.91 -9.89 -13.65
C THR A 668 -17.13 -9.03 -13.34
N ARG A 669 -18.19 -9.66 -12.82
CA ARG A 669 -19.50 -9.01 -12.63
C ARG A 669 -19.93 -9.13 -11.18
N GLU A 670 -20.26 -7.99 -10.59
CA GLU A 670 -20.95 -7.92 -9.30
C GLU A 670 -22.36 -7.37 -9.51
N THR A 671 -23.34 -8.27 -9.47
CA THR A 671 -24.73 -7.94 -9.85
C THR A 671 -25.40 -6.99 -8.86
N ASN A 672 -25.12 -7.14 -7.57
CA ASN A 672 -25.77 -6.36 -6.51
C ASN A 672 -25.45 -4.86 -6.62
N HIS A 673 -24.24 -4.52 -7.07
CA HIS A 673 -23.77 -3.14 -7.21
C HIS A 673 -23.66 -2.67 -8.66
N ARG A 674 -24.05 -3.50 -9.65
CA ARG A 674 -23.95 -3.20 -11.09
C ARG A 674 -22.53 -2.79 -11.53
N VAL A 675 -21.52 -3.46 -10.96
CA VAL A 675 -20.10 -3.22 -11.27
C VAL A 675 -19.59 -4.29 -12.25
N LEU A 676 -18.88 -3.83 -13.28
CA LEU A 676 -18.09 -4.64 -14.20
C LEU A 676 -16.62 -4.29 -13.99
N SER A 677 -15.86 -5.24 -13.46
CA SER A 677 -14.44 -5.07 -13.14
C SER A 677 -13.58 -5.73 -14.21
N PHE A 678 -12.64 -4.97 -14.77
CA PHE A 678 -11.77 -5.38 -15.87
C PHE A 678 -10.38 -5.69 -15.34
N SER A 679 -9.84 -6.86 -15.71
CA SER A 679 -8.47 -7.28 -15.40
C SER A 679 -7.83 -7.93 -16.61
N PHE A 680 -6.51 -8.04 -16.63
CA PHE A 680 -5.78 -8.77 -17.67
C PHE A 680 -5.25 -10.07 -17.11
N ARG A 681 -5.50 -11.18 -17.81
CA ARG A 681 -4.90 -12.48 -17.50
C ARG A 681 -3.79 -12.74 -18.49
N ASP A 682 -2.58 -12.82 -17.96
CA ASP A 682 -1.40 -13.04 -18.78
C ASP A 682 -1.50 -14.37 -19.56
N PRO A 683 -1.20 -14.40 -20.87
CA PRO A 683 -1.03 -15.65 -21.60
C PRO A 683 0.14 -16.50 -21.09
N VAL A 684 1.11 -15.92 -20.39
CA VAL A 684 2.26 -16.63 -19.81
C VAL A 684 1.85 -17.25 -18.47
N HIS A 685 1.82 -18.58 -18.41
CA HIS A 685 1.62 -19.35 -17.18
C HIS A 685 2.88 -19.36 -16.30
N PHE A 686 3.30 -18.18 -15.85
CA PHE A 686 4.57 -17.99 -15.16
C PHE A 686 4.65 -18.71 -13.82
N GLU A 687 3.59 -18.68 -13.00
CA GLU A 687 3.57 -19.39 -11.71
C GLU A 687 3.77 -20.91 -11.86
N GLN A 688 3.22 -21.51 -12.92
CA GLN A 688 3.45 -22.93 -13.20
C GLN A 688 4.91 -23.19 -13.58
N LYS A 689 5.54 -22.28 -14.33
CA LYS A 689 6.96 -22.37 -14.66
C LYS A 689 7.83 -22.29 -13.40
N VAL A 690 7.52 -21.36 -12.50
CA VAL A 690 8.19 -21.19 -11.20
C VAL A 690 8.01 -22.41 -10.31
N ALA A 691 6.78 -22.90 -10.15
CA ALA A 691 6.47 -24.07 -9.34
C ALA A 691 7.23 -25.31 -9.83
N HIS A 692 7.30 -25.52 -11.14
CA HIS A 692 8.08 -26.62 -11.70
C HIS A 692 9.58 -26.43 -11.47
N LEU A 693 10.11 -25.23 -11.70
CA LEU A 693 11.54 -24.92 -11.49
C LEU A 693 11.96 -25.19 -10.03
N ASN A 694 11.12 -24.81 -9.06
CA ASN A 694 11.32 -25.07 -7.64
C ASN A 694 11.23 -26.55 -7.25
N SER A 695 10.61 -27.40 -8.07
CA SER A 695 10.49 -28.84 -7.78
C SER A 695 11.72 -29.65 -8.20
N ILE A 696 12.59 -29.09 -9.05
CA ILE A 696 13.76 -29.78 -9.58
C ILE A 696 14.86 -29.82 -8.51
N ASN A 697 15.46 -31.00 -8.29
CA ASN A 697 16.58 -31.22 -7.37
C ASN A 697 17.90 -31.55 -8.08
N ASP A 698 17.85 -31.76 -9.40
CA ASP A 698 19.01 -32.08 -10.22
C ASP A 698 19.50 -30.85 -11.00
N VAL A 699 20.80 -30.58 -10.97
CA VAL A 699 21.40 -29.35 -11.53
C VAL A 699 21.28 -29.31 -13.06
N GLU A 700 21.47 -30.43 -13.75
CA GLU A 700 21.41 -30.49 -15.21
C GLU A 700 19.97 -30.34 -15.72
N GLN A 701 19.02 -30.96 -15.03
CA GLN A 701 17.59 -30.75 -15.28
C GLN A 701 17.18 -29.30 -15.02
N LEU A 702 17.70 -28.68 -13.97
CA LEU A 702 17.41 -27.29 -13.61
C LEU A 702 17.91 -26.33 -14.70
N LYS A 703 19.18 -26.49 -15.13
CA LYS A 703 19.81 -25.72 -16.22
C LYS A 703 19.04 -25.88 -17.53
N SER A 704 18.73 -27.12 -17.89
CA SER A 704 17.99 -27.43 -19.13
C SER A 704 16.60 -26.80 -19.14
N TYR A 705 15.86 -26.92 -18.02
CA TYR A 705 14.53 -26.35 -17.90
C TYR A 705 14.55 -24.82 -17.92
N PHE A 706 15.50 -24.20 -17.21
CA PHE A 706 15.72 -22.74 -17.22
C PHE A 706 15.95 -22.20 -18.64
N HIS A 707 16.90 -22.76 -19.38
CA HIS A 707 17.18 -22.32 -20.76
C HIS A 707 16.00 -22.56 -21.71
N SER A 708 15.29 -23.68 -21.57
CA SER A 708 14.09 -23.94 -22.38
C SER A 708 12.97 -22.92 -22.08
N SER A 709 12.83 -22.54 -20.81
CA SER A 709 11.85 -21.56 -20.37
C SER A 709 12.20 -20.15 -20.85
N LEU A 710 13.46 -19.71 -20.78
CA LEU A 710 13.91 -18.45 -21.36
C LEU A 710 13.62 -18.39 -22.87
N ARG A 711 13.95 -19.46 -23.63
CA ARG A 711 13.62 -19.51 -25.06
C ARG A 711 12.12 -19.44 -25.32
N SER A 712 11.30 -20.02 -24.45
CA SER A 712 9.83 -19.94 -24.57
C SER A 712 9.28 -18.53 -24.29
N LEU A 713 9.89 -17.79 -23.36
CA LEU A 713 9.51 -16.41 -23.05
C LEU A 713 9.84 -15.48 -24.22
N ARG A 714 11.05 -15.61 -24.80
CA ARG A 714 11.49 -14.82 -25.97
C ARG A 714 10.70 -15.05 -27.27
N LYS A 715 9.82 -16.06 -27.31
CA LYS A 715 8.93 -16.31 -28.45
C LYS A 715 7.66 -15.46 -28.43
N TYR A 716 7.33 -14.85 -27.29
CA TYR A 716 6.18 -13.96 -27.23
C TYR A 716 6.48 -12.66 -27.99
N PRO A 717 5.47 -12.06 -28.65
CA PRO A 717 5.64 -10.85 -29.46
C PRO A 717 5.64 -9.56 -28.63
N PHE A 718 5.81 -9.67 -27.31
CA PHE A 718 5.81 -8.59 -26.35
C PHE A 718 6.94 -8.80 -25.34
N TYR A 719 7.33 -7.73 -24.66
CA TYR A 719 8.40 -7.71 -23.68
C TYR A 719 8.16 -8.69 -22.50
N THR A 720 9.13 -9.57 -22.27
CA THR A 720 9.11 -10.59 -21.20
C THR A 720 10.32 -10.51 -20.26
N GLU A 721 11.11 -9.44 -20.31
CA GLU A 721 12.38 -9.36 -19.55
C GLU A 721 12.16 -9.45 -18.04
N ASP A 722 11.05 -8.90 -17.52
CA ASP A 722 10.72 -9.00 -16.10
C ASP A 722 10.47 -10.45 -15.67
N TYR A 723 9.88 -11.27 -16.55
CA TYR A 723 9.77 -12.71 -16.33
C TYR A 723 11.12 -13.41 -16.44
N GLU A 724 11.98 -13.00 -17.37
CA GLU A 724 13.33 -13.56 -17.53
C GLU A 724 14.17 -13.32 -16.27
N LEU A 725 14.21 -12.08 -15.77
CA LEU A 725 14.92 -11.69 -14.56
C LEU A 725 14.37 -12.39 -13.31
N HIS A 726 13.04 -12.51 -13.20
CA HIS A 726 12.46 -13.22 -12.06
C HIS A 726 12.74 -14.73 -12.12
N LEU A 727 12.71 -15.32 -13.32
CA LEU A 727 13.06 -16.73 -13.51
C LEU A 727 14.55 -16.98 -13.21
N GLU A 728 15.43 -16.05 -13.56
CA GLU A 728 16.87 -16.09 -13.26
C GLU A 728 17.13 -16.07 -11.76
N ARG A 729 16.47 -15.17 -11.01
CA ARG A 729 16.59 -15.14 -9.54
C ARG A 729 16.16 -16.45 -8.89
N ILE A 730 15.02 -17.01 -9.31
CA ILE A 730 14.54 -18.28 -8.75
C ILE A 730 15.50 -19.42 -9.13
N TYR A 731 16.04 -19.41 -10.35
CA TYR A 731 17.07 -20.36 -10.76
C TYR A 731 18.30 -20.30 -9.86
N GLU A 732 18.83 -19.10 -9.59
CA GLU A 732 19.98 -18.90 -8.70
C GLU A 732 19.69 -19.34 -7.26
N GLU A 733 18.53 -18.96 -6.71
CA GLU A 733 18.10 -19.37 -5.37
C GLU A 733 17.96 -20.90 -5.27
N ARG A 734 17.36 -21.52 -6.29
CA ARG A 734 17.16 -22.96 -6.31
C ARG A 734 18.48 -23.71 -6.46
N LEU A 735 19.41 -23.19 -7.27
CA LEU A 735 20.75 -23.75 -7.41
C LEU A 735 21.51 -23.74 -6.09
N LYS A 736 21.44 -22.63 -5.33
CA LYS A 736 22.00 -22.53 -3.97
C LYS A 736 21.41 -23.56 -3.02
N GLN A 737 20.08 -23.74 -3.04
CA GLN A 737 19.41 -24.75 -2.21
C GLN A 737 19.84 -26.18 -2.56
N ILE A 738 19.99 -26.51 -3.84
CA ILE A 738 20.47 -27.83 -4.26
C ILE A 738 21.91 -28.05 -3.78
N ALA A 739 22.78 -27.04 -3.89
CA ALA A 739 24.14 -27.12 -3.37
C ALA A 739 24.18 -27.35 -1.85
N GLU A 740 23.31 -26.68 -1.08
CA GLU A 740 23.16 -26.91 0.36
C GLU A 740 22.67 -28.31 0.68
N LEU A 741 21.68 -28.83 -0.05
CA LEU A 741 21.18 -30.20 0.11
C LEU A 741 22.29 -31.23 -0.15
N ILE A 742 23.11 -31.00 -1.17
CA ILE A 742 24.27 -31.85 -1.48
C ILE A 742 25.28 -31.80 -0.32
N LEU A 743 25.64 -30.61 0.16
CA LEU A 743 26.59 -30.46 1.29
C LEU A 743 26.08 -31.13 2.58
N ASP A 744 24.79 -31.00 2.90
CA ASP A 744 24.20 -31.65 4.07
C ASP A 744 24.13 -33.17 3.92
N GLN A 745 23.86 -33.68 2.71
CA GLN A 745 23.97 -35.11 2.42
C GLN A 745 25.41 -35.60 2.56
N THR A 746 26.39 -34.88 2.03
CA THR A 746 27.80 -35.20 2.18
C THR A 746 28.21 -35.18 3.65
N LYS A 747 27.73 -34.22 4.46
CA LYS A 747 27.97 -34.19 5.91
C LYS A 747 27.52 -35.47 6.58
N ARG A 748 26.32 -35.94 6.27
CA ARG A 748 25.77 -37.19 6.81
C ARG A 748 26.56 -38.41 6.34
N GLN A 749 27.01 -38.42 5.09
CA GLN A 749 27.88 -39.48 4.58
C GLN A 749 29.23 -39.49 5.29
N MET A 750 29.86 -38.33 5.49
CA MET A 750 31.13 -38.20 6.22
C MET A 750 31.05 -38.74 7.65
N THR A 751 29.92 -38.56 8.35
CA THR A 751 29.75 -39.09 9.70
C THR A 751 29.72 -40.62 9.77
N LEU A 752 29.43 -41.30 8.66
CA LEU A 752 29.36 -42.76 8.57
C LEU A 752 30.66 -43.41 8.06
N ILE A 753 31.65 -42.61 7.67
CA ILE A 753 32.92 -43.10 7.11
C ILE A 753 33.94 -43.31 8.21
N ASP A 754 34.54 -44.50 8.28
CA ASP A 754 35.50 -44.90 9.32
C ASP A 754 36.96 -44.99 8.83
N THR A 755 37.20 -44.76 7.53
CA THR A 755 38.54 -44.82 6.93
C THR A 755 38.95 -43.49 6.27
N PHE A 756 40.26 -43.20 6.29
CA PHE A 756 40.78 -41.95 5.71
C PHE A 756 40.67 -41.92 4.18
N ASP A 757 40.87 -43.04 3.50
CA ASP A 757 40.78 -43.15 2.04
C ASP A 757 39.36 -42.89 1.53
N GLU A 758 38.34 -43.47 2.17
CA GLU A 758 36.93 -43.25 1.80
C GLU A 758 36.53 -41.78 2.01
N LEU A 759 36.99 -41.17 3.11
CA LEU A 759 36.71 -39.76 3.41
C LEU A 759 37.33 -38.85 2.34
N HIS A 760 38.58 -39.10 1.98
CA HIS A 760 39.29 -38.30 0.98
C HIS A 760 38.69 -38.49 -0.42
N ASN A 761 38.31 -39.71 -0.80
CA ASN A 761 37.69 -39.99 -2.10
C ASN A 761 36.32 -39.32 -2.24
N LEU A 762 35.50 -39.30 -1.17
CA LEU A 762 34.20 -38.62 -1.16
C LEU A 762 34.35 -37.10 -1.38
N VAL A 763 35.30 -36.47 -0.68
CA VAL A 763 35.54 -35.02 -0.80
C VAL A 763 36.10 -34.68 -2.17
N LYS A 764 37.03 -35.48 -2.68
CA LYS A 764 37.64 -35.28 -4.00
C LYS A 764 36.64 -35.42 -5.15
N ASP A 765 35.69 -36.37 -5.05
CA ASP A 765 34.58 -36.47 -6.00
C ASP A 765 33.74 -35.19 -6.00
N LEU A 766 33.38 -34.70 -4.81
CA LEU A 766 32.59 -33.48 -4.66
C LEU A 766 33.34 -32.22 -5.14
N GLU A 767 34.63 -32.11 -4.84
CA GLU A 767 35.49 -31.02 -5.32
C GLU A 767 35.59 -31.02 -6.84
N SER A 768 35.72 -32.20 -7.47
CA SER A 768 35.75 -32.32 -8.94
C SER A 768 34.44 -31.87 -9.59
N ARG A 769 33.31 -32.02 -8.88
CA ARG A 769 31.97 -31.63 -9.31
C ARG A 769 31.59 -30.20 -8.89
N SER A 770 32.36 -29.57 -7.99
CA SER A 770 32.06 -28.26 -7.40
C SER A 770 31.89 -27.14 -8.43
N LEU A 771 32.61 -27.24 -9.56
CA LEU A 771 32.58 -26.25 -10.64
C LEU A 771 31.31 -26.39 -11.50
N ALA A 772 30.84 -27.62 -11.71
CA ALA A 772 29.58 -27.89 -12.41
C ALA A 772 28.35 -27.58 -11.53
N LEU A 773 28.48 -27.77 -10.22
CA LEU A 773 27.49 -27.46 -9.20
C LEU A 773 27.49 -25.98 -8.77
N GLU A 774 28.42 -25.17 -9.31
CA GLU A 774 28.56 -23.73 -9.04
C GLU A 774 28.65 -23.38 -7.54
N PHE A 775 29.42 -24.15 -6.77
CA PHE A 775 29.62 -23.89 -5.35
C PHE A 775 30.22 -22.49 -5.11
N THR A 776 29.63 -21.77 -4.16
CA THR A 776 30.19 -20.50 -3.68
C THR A 776 31.50 -20.75 -2.92
N GLU A 777 32.32 -19.70 -2.76
CA GLU A 777 33.55 -19.82 -1.97
C GLU A 777 33.25 -20.21 -0.51
N GLU A 778 32.19 -19.69 0.09
CA GLU A 778 31.73 -20.12 1.43
C GLU A 778 31.36 -21.61 1.47
N GLN A 779 30.69 -22.13 0.45
CA GLN A 779 30.33 -23.54 0.35
C GLN A 779 31.56 -24.44 0.21
N LYS A 780 32.56 -24.02 -0.58
CA LYS A 780 33.85 -24.71 -0.70
C LYS A 780 34.62 -24.70 0.62
N HIS A 781 34.65 -23.56 1.31
CA HIS A 781 35.25 -23.45 2.64
C HIS A 781 34.56 -24.38 3.64
N ARG A 782 33.23 -24.40 3.66
CA ARG A 782 32.44 -25.28 4.53
C ARG A 782 32.72 -26.76 4.28
N LEU A 783 32.84 -27.17 3.01
CA LEU A 783 33.23 -28.55 2.65
C LEU A 783 34.60 -28.90 3.23
N LYS A 784 35.56 -27.99 3.11
CA LYS A 784 36.92 -28.16 3.63
C LYS A 784 36.94 -28.26 5.16
N ASP A 785 36.18 -27.41 5.85
CA ASP A 785 36.06 -27.44 7.31
C ASP A 785 35.42 -28.75 7.79
N MET A 786 34.40 -29.24 7.07
CA MET A 786 33.77 -30.52 7.36
C MET A 786 34.74 -31.70 7.18
N TYR A 787 35.57 -31.67 6.14
CA TYR A 787 36.61 -32.67 5.90
C TYR A 787 37.65 -32.68 7.03
N GLU A 788 38.20 -31.51 7.38
CA GLU A 788 39.20 -31.40 8.45
C GLU A 788 38.64 -31.85 9.80
N LEU A 789 37.41 -31.45 10.14
CA LEU A 789 36.74 -31.86 11.38
C LEU A 789 36.57 -33.39 11.46
N ARG A 790 36.08 -34.04 10.39
CA ARG A 790 35.91 -35.51 10.39
C ARG A 790 37.27 -36.22 10.41
N LYS A 791 38.27 -35.71 9.69
CA LYS A 791 39.64 -36.24 9.69
C LYS A 791 40.22 -36.22 11.11
N ASP A 792 40.02 -35.14 11.86
CA ASP A 792 40.48 -35.03 13.25
C ASP A 792 39.75 -35.97 14.21
N ILE A 793 38.45 -36.19 14.00
CA ILE A 793 37.69 -37.20 14.75
C ILE A 793 38.25 -38.60 14.49
N LEU A 794 38.48 -38.97 13.23
CA LEU A 794 39.07 -40.27 12.87
C LEU A 794 40.47 -40.46 13.49
N LYS A 795 41.30 -39.41 13.53
CA LYS A 795 42.60 -39.45 14.22
C LYS A 795 42.43 -39.73 15.71
N ARG A 796 41.48 -39.08 16.38
CA ARG A 796 41.21 -39.30 17.81
C ARG A 796 40.66 -40.70 18.09
N ASP A 797 39.75 -41.18 17.26
CA ASP A 797 39.15 -42.51 17.41
C ASP A 797 40.22 -43.59 17.22
N LYS A 798 41.09 -43.45 16.20
CA LYS A 798 42.22 -44.37 16.00
C LYS A 798 43.28 -44.29 17.10
N LEU A 799 43.57 -43.10 17.62
CA LEU A 799 44.47 -42.96 18.76
C LEU A 799 43.91 -43.68 20.00
N LYS A 800 42.62 -43.52 20.29
CA LYS A 800 41.96 -44.25 21.38
C LYS A 800 41.95 -45.75 21.18
N GLU A 801 41.75 -46.23 19.95
CA GLU A 801 41.83 -47.65 19.61
C GLU A 801 43.23 -48.22 19.89
N PHE A 802 44.28 -47.50 19.48
CA PHE A 802 45.65 -47.85 19.82
C PHE A 802 45.88 -47.81 21.33
N GLU A 803 45.48 -46.75 22.02
CA GLU A 803 45.65 -46.63 23.49
C GLU A 803 44.92 -47.74 24.25
N ASN A 804 43.68 -48.07 23.87
CA ASN A 804 42.92 -49.15 24.50
C ASN A 804 43.62 -50.50 24.31
N THR A 805 44.13 -50.77 23.10
CA THR A 805 44.83 -52.02 22.81
C THR A 805 46.16 -52.08 23.56
N ILE A 806 46.93 -50.99 23.57
CA ILE A 806 48.19 -50.85 24.33
C ILE A 806 47.95 -51.10 25.83
N ASN A 807 46.87 -50.57 26.41
CA ASN A 807 46.56 -50.73 27.83
C ASN A 807 46.16 -52.16 28.23
N ILE A 808 45.74 -53.00 27.28
CA ILE A 808 45.33 -54.40 27.52
C ILE A 808 46.54 -55.34 27.46
N ILE A 809 47.58 -54.99 26.69
CA ILE A 809 48.77 -55.81 26.48
C ILE A 809 49.60 -55.91 27.76
N GLN A 810 49.98 -57.14 28.15
CA GLN A 810 50.68 -57.41 29.41
C GLN A 810 52.14 -57.89 29.23
N ASN A 811 52.63 -58.05 28.00
CA ASN A 811 54.00 -58.46 27.74
C ASN A 811 54.66 -57.69 26.58
N LYS A 812 56.01 -57.58 26.62
CA LYS A 812 56.78 -56.78 25.65
C LYS A 812 56.78 -57.37 24.24
N GLN A 813 56.62 -58.68 24.10
CA GLN A 813 56.60 -59.36 22.79
C GLN A 813 55.33 -58.98 22.01
N GLU A 814 54.16 -59.06 22.64
CA GLU A 814 52.87 -58.66 22.06
C GLU A 814 52.82 -57.17 21.74
N LEU A 815 53.43 -56.32 22.59
CA LEU A 815 53.52 -54.87 22.31
C LEU A 815 54.38 -54.59 21.07
N THR A 816 55.45 -55.37 20.87
CA THR A 816 56.34 -55.24 19.71
C THR A 816 55.66 -55.70 18.42
N ASP A 817 54.90 -56.80 18.48
CA ASP A 817 54.11 -57.29 17.35
C ASP A 817 52.99 -56.31 16.98
N PHE A 818 52.31 -55.73 17.99
CA PHE A 818 51.31 -54.69 17.77
C PHE A 818 51.92 -53.40 17.20
N TRP A 819 53.10 -52.99 17.67
CA TRP A 819 53.84 -51.86 17.11
C TRP A 819 54.20 -52.07 15.64
N ASN A 820 54.65 -53.27 15.26
CA ASN A 820 54.97 -53.59 13.86
C ASN A 820 53.73 -53.49 12.95
N SER A 821 52.57 -53.96 13.41
CA SER A 821 51.30 -53.80 12.67
C SER A 821 50.84 -52.33 12.59
N THR A 822 50.99 -51.58 13.69
CA THR A 822 50.63 -50.16 13.78
C THR A 822 51.53 -49.30 12.90
N LYS A 823 52.83 -49.61 12.84
CA LYS A 823 53.81 -48.93 11.99
C LYS A 823 53.46 -49.07 10.50
N TRP A 824 53.00 -50.25 10.08
CA TRP A 824 52.52 -50.47 8.72
C TRP A 824 51.27 -49.63 8.42
N TYR A 825 50.31 -49.58 9.35
CA TYR A 825 49.12 -48.72 9.23
C TYR A 825 49.45 -47.22 9.16
N LEU A 826 50.37 -46.74 10.02
CA LEU A 826 50.83 -45.35 10.04
C LEU A 826 51.54 -44.97 8.74
N GLN A 827 52.40 -45.85 8.21
CA GLN A 827 53.08 -45.63 6.94
C GLN A 827 52.11 -45.59 5.76
N HIS A 828 51.11 -46.47 5.74
CA HIS A 828 50.10 -46.51 4.68
C HIS A 828 49.21 -45.25 4.67
N ASN A 829 48.84 -44.74 5.85
CA ASN A 829 47.96 -43.57 6.01
C ASN A 829 48.73 -42.25 6.23
N ARG A 830 50.04 -42.23 6.00
CA ARG A 830 50.93 -41.10 6.31
C ARG A 830 50.48 -39.78 5.68
N GLY A 831 49.96 -39.84 4.45
CA GLY A 831 49.44 -38.69 3.73
C GLY A 831 48.27 -37.98 4.44
N PHE A 832 47.52 -38.69 5.28
CA PHE A 832 46.35 -38.16 6.01
C PHE A 832 46.66 -37.83 7.47
N LEU A 833 47.51 -38.65 8.10
CA LEU A 833 47.83 -38.56 9.54
C LEU A 833 48.83 -37.44 9.87
N GLY A 834 49.84 -37.26 9.01
CA GLY A 834 50.96 -36.34 9.26
C GLY A 834 51.98 -36.89 10.27
N LYS A 835 53.22 -36.37 10.20
CA LYS A 835 54.35 -36.85 11.02
C LYS A 835 54.15 -36.66 12.53
N ASP A 836 53.42 -35.62 12.94
CA ASP A 836 53.18 -35.33 14.36
C ASP A 836 52.29 -36.40 15.01
N PHE A 837 51.32 -36.95 14.27
CA PHE A 837 50.49 -38.05 14.76
C PHE A 837 51.30 -39.35 14.89
N GLU A 838 52.18 -39.65 13.94
CA GLU A 838 53.14 -40.78 14.04
C GLU A 838 53.98 -40.66 15.32
N PHE A 839 54.46 -39.46 15.64
CA PHE A 839 55.25 -39.20 16.85
C PHE A 839 54.44 -39.38 18.14
N ILE A 840 53.19 -38.90 18.17
CA ILE A 840 52.28 -39.09 19.31
C ILE A 840 52.01 -40.58 19.56
N VAL A 841 51.74 -41.35 18.51
CA VAL A 841 51.53 -42.80 18.63
C VAL A 841 52.82 -43.50 19.08
N ALA A 842 53.97 -43.19 18.47
CA ALA A 842 55.26 -43.77 18.87
C ALA A 842 55.56 -43.53 20.36
N LYS A 843 55.36 -42.30 20.85
CA LYS A 843 55.56 -41.95 22.26
C LYS A 843 54.67 -42.78 23.20
N LYS A 844 53.43 -43.11 22.80
CA LYS A 844 52.52 -43.95 23.60
C LYS A 844 52.99 -45.39 23.69
N PHE A 845 53.57 -45.92 22.61
CA PHE A 845 54.22 -47.23 22.62
C PHE A 845 55.48 -47.24 23.49
N ASP A 846 56.32 -46.19 23.41
CA ASP A 846 57.51 -46.04 24.25
C ASP A 846 57.13 -45.99 25.74
N GLU A 847 56.13 -45.18 26.11
CA GLU A 847 55.62 -45.08 27.49
C GLU A 847 55.04 -46.41 28.01
N ALA A 848 54.43 -47.23 27.15
CA ALA A 848 53.92 -48.54 27.52
C ALA A 848 55.03 -49.59 27.64
N PHE A 849 56.06 -49.50 26.80
CA PHE A 849 57.23 -50.37 26.84
C PHE A 849 58.04 -50.18 28.14
N GLU A 850 58.11 -48.95 28.65
CA GLU A 850 58.73 -48.63 29.95
C GLU A 850 57.91 -49.12 31.16
N ARG A 851 56.59 -49.23 31.05
CA ARG A 851 55.71 -49.69 32.16
C ARG A 851 55.67 -51.20 32.34
N LEU A 852 56.01 -51.97 31.31
CA LEU A 852 55.96 -53.43 31.34
C LEU A 852 57.26 -54.00 31.95
N PRO A 853 57.18 -54.94 32.91
CA PRO A 853 58.36 -55.53 33.51
C PRO A 853 59.14 -56.38 32.49
N ASP A 854 60.48 -56.35 32.59
CA ASP A 854 61.33 -57.31 31.87
C ASP A 854 61.12 -58.70 32.48
N LEU A 855 60.53 -59.60 31.70
CA LEU A 855 60.53 -61.04 31.97
C LEU A 855 61.40 -61.74 30.94
#